data_AF-A0A8S1CS12-F1
#
_entry.id   AF-A0A8S1CS12-F1
#
_cell.length_a   1.000
_cell.length_b   1.000
_cell.length_c   1.000
_cell.angle_alpha   90.00
_cell.angle_beta   90.00
_cell.angle_gamma   90.00
#
_symmetry.space_group_name_H-M   'P 1'
#
loop_
_entity.id
_entity.type
_entity.pdbx_description
1 polymer ?
#
loop_
_entity_poly.entity_id
_entity_poly.type
_entity_poly.pdbx_seq_one_letter_code
_entity_poly.pdbx_strand_id
1 'polypeptide(L)'
;MAPHCQNSEQSRYSHARRKLVKLGYEHPFTIDSLQLVEKLVEDLITSTESWRRYKNLCQTTLEKCRLYEQGVEPYQKENARLVKSNNDLHKKLLNLQEELEDQKRAHQRKLDTLQAEVQRFKIMESQFNKCISELEKECAEKTIRLHRTAKTMVKPAFKPAGSAKGGFPAIHGMSAKENRRSRKQSGSQNDIEKIYFDPPASISHALETQASNLSQELQNIKEIVEEYKIENSALNAKLSRRDKEIERLENMMDGGIPIKKVVNDLGSSSDKHLELRLKESEDQKHDAMMRAVQLVKKCNDLEKEMKDIDEFACKLKEEKNALENRLTQCEDNLMRCSNENHELKSRLMHMGLSKGCQCSGKNTSDGDKQRLQEKLDTVSREVRDMKEKEKKLMAEIKRLSDKLQSVSRQATVCSRKSSRSTSRSRDPGETTAKLLASNLPTAESVQQEVDIAKLKAEVERLKVDKERSEARCQKLHDEMASMSDTGVVNLVQQISLKDKELVAVQQENSNLIRENANLKMHLKVAQETTSSTDLRSLLTQVEKDKIAAKSELQSLQAERDAIHEQLKFVTGKLAEQQSQRFDGDRVNQLEIERRELLQQKGSNQTHIANLEQQVRTLEAELTKQRTLYLQLKNLQEQTDANLMVCQGELSQFKKDAAISHSRMSEIKTLQAEVASLREERAKHWAELDRNSGDRDSLKLQLDEKSERIALLQKEINAKEAWISKLEKNLAELKEVLQVTQDSDLANKQDARGLQRELDRLRKELEQTTKVQKSSESEIKRLQDDLSTALKDCKISQRDLNSAQREVEDMKQRLQNYVSEVQRIENLLANKEEDRNALLEHFHSLSQEAIELETHNNSLKSEAYQVKHSLEVTESQVTHLEDQLTASKELIFSYESQVVNLTRMVKNLETELRTVKDQSENFEKDLNAVHELCMKLDSQKETLEDELKSSNKRSLEVLMVVNENHFQIKLKTCSWSPNAPN
;
A
#
# COMPACT_ATOMS: atom_id res chain seq x y z
N MET A 1 -101.62 -16.89 -23.75
CA MET A 1 -100.56 -15.85 -23.74
C MET A 1 -99.48 -16.30 -24.72
N ALA A 2 -99.21 -15.56 -25.80
CA ALA A 2 -98.37 -16.05 -26.92
C ALA A 2 -97.62 -15.01 -27.78
N PRO A 3 -98.09 -13.76 -28.01
CA PRO A 3 -97.48 -12.90 -29.03
C PRO A 3 -96.03 -12.44 -28.78
N HIS A 4 -95.60 -12.31 -27.53
CA HIS A 4 -94.33 -11.65 -27.22
C HIS A 4 -93.07 -12.50 -27.47
N CYS A 5 -93.15 -13.82 -27.42
CA CYS A 5 -91.97 -14.68 -27.66
C CYS A 5 -91.53 -14.67 -29.12
N GLN A 6 -92.48 -14.77 -30.06
CA GLN A 6 -92.19 -14.89 -31.50
C GLN A 6 -91.42 -13.68 -32.06
N ASN A 7 -91.75 -12.45 -31.63
CA ASN A 7 -91.02 -11.24 -32.02
C ASN A 7 -89.55 -11.26 -31.54
N SER A 8 -89.28 -11.87 -30.38
CA SER A 8 -87.90 -11.99 -29.86
C SER A 8 -87.07 -12.99 -30.68
N GLU A 9 -87.68 -14.08 -31.11
CA GLU A 9 -86.99 -15.13 -31.89
C GLU A 9 -86.74 -14.69 -33.34
N GLN A 10 -87.67 -13.98 -33.97
CA GLN A 10 -87.46 -13.39 -35.30
C GLN A 10 -86.36 -12.31 -35.29
N SER A 11 -86.26 -11.53 -34.22
CA SER A 11 -85.19 -10.54 -34.02
C SER A 11 -83.81 -11.22 -33.90
N ARG A 12 -83.71 -12.27 -33.08
CA ARG A 12 -82.51 -13.12 -32.95
C ARG A 12 -82.12 -13.79 -34.27
N TYR A 13 -83.08 -14.38 -34.98
CA TYR A 13 -82.88 -14.95 -36.32
C TYR A 13 -82.28 -13.93 -37.30
N SER A 14 -82.86 -12.72 -37.34
CA SER A 14 -82.37 -11.62 -38.18
C SER A 14 -81.00 -11.08 -37.73
N HIS A 15 -80.59 -11.31 -36.49
CA HIS A 15 -79.25 -10.97 -35.99
C HIS A 15 -78.22 -12.05 -36.35
N ALA A 16 -78.52 -13.33 -36.07
CA ALA A 16 -77.67 -14.47 -36.39
C ALA A 16 -77.42 -14.59 -37.91
N ARG A 17 -78.47 -14.41 -38.74
CA ARG A 17 -78.33 -14.40 -40.20
C ARG A 17 -77.45 -13.24 -40.69
N ARG A 18 -77.49 -12.06 -40.05
CA ARG A 18 -76.57 -10.94 -40.37
C ARG A 18 -75.13 -11.20 -39.91
N LYS A 19 -74.91 -11.97 -38.84
CA LYS A 19 -73.55 -12.45 -38.48
C LYS A 19 -73.03 -13.44 -39.54
N LEU A 20 -73.84 -14.42 -39.94
CA LEU A 20 -73.48 -15.43 -40.95
C LEU A 20 -73.14 -14.81 -42.32
N VAL A 21 -73.97 -13.88 -42.83
CA VAL A 21 -73.71 -13.20 -44.10
C VAL A 21 -72.40 -12.40 -44.05
N LYS A 22 -72.08 -11.76 -42.92
CA LYS A 22 -70.77 -11.09 -42.72
C LYS A 22 -69.57 -12.04 -42.68
N LEU A 23 -69.80 -13.34 -42.48
CA LEU A 23 -68.80 -14.41 -42.53
C LEU A 23 -68.82 -15.15 -43.90
N GLY A 24 -69.63 -14.72 -44.87
CA GLY A 24 -69.76 -15.33 -46.19
C GLY A 24 -70.79 -16.47 -46.30
N TYR A 25 -71.57 -16.74 -45.25
CA TYR A 25 -72.59 -17.79 -45.24
C TYR A 25 -73.98 -17.21 -45.52
N GLU A 26 -74.43 -17.28 -46.78
CA GLU A 26 -75.70 -16.68 -47.22
C GLU A 26 -76.92 -17.61 -47.13
N HIS A 27 -76.67 -18.92 -46.95
CA HIS A 27 -77.70 -19.96 -46.92
C HIS A 27 -78.76 -19.73 -45.81
N PRO A 28 -80.06 -19.88 -46.12
CA PRO A 28 -81.13 -19.78 -45.12
C PRO A 28 -81.17 -21.02 -44.22
N PHE A 29 -81.49 -20.82 -42.94
CA PHE A 29 -81.70 -21.88 -41.95
C PHE A 29 -83.10 -21.74 -41.31
N THR A 30 -83.60 -22.76 -40.63
CA THR A 30 -84.92 -22.74 -39.95
C THR A 30 -84.84 -22.13 -38.56
N ILE A 31 -85.95 -21.57 -38.06
CA ILE A 31 -86.00 -20.95 -36.72
C ILE A 31 -85.67 -21.99 -35.61
N ASP A 32 -86.06 -23.25 -35.78
CA ASP A 32 -85.79 -24.33 -34.81
C ASP A 32 -84.28 -24.57 -34.59
N SER A 33 -83.47 -24.34 -35.64
CA SER A 33 -82.01 -24.48 -35.59
C SER A 33 -81.28 -23.25 -35.01
N LEU A 34 -81.99 -22.15 -34.74
CA LEU A 34 -81.43 -20.85 -34.37
C LEU A 34 -80.48 -20.90 -33.17
N GLN A 35 -80.85 -21.60 -32.09
CA GLN A 35 -80.03 -21.63 -30.87
C GLN A 35 -78.69 -22.35 -31.06
N LEU A 36 -78.63 -23.33 -31.97
CA LEU A 36 -77.39 -24.01 -32.34
C LEU A 36 -76.56 -23.13 -33.29
N VAL A 37 -77.21 -22.51 -34.27
CA VAL A 37 -76.56 -21.60 -35.22
C VAL A 37 -75.95 -20.38 -34.52
N GLU A 38 -76.64 -19.76 -33.55
CA GLU A 38 -76.10 -18.64 -32.77
C GLU A 38 -74.82 -19.02 -32.02
N LYS A 39 -74.81 -20.19 -31.35
CA LYS A 39 -73.62 -20.70 -30.64
C LYS A 39 -72.47 -20.96 -31.61
N LEU A 40 -72.69 -21.74 -32.67
CA LEU A 40 -71.66 -22.06 -33.66
C LEU A 40 -71.08 -20.81 -34.34
N VAL A 41 -71.89 -19.76 -34.53
CA VAL A 41 -71.43 -18.47 -35.05
C VAL A 41 -70.59 -17.70 -34.04
N GLU A 42 -70.92 -17.76 -32.75
CA GLU A 42 -70.12 -17.13 -31.68
C GLU A 42 -68.81 -17.89 -31.41
N ASP A 43 -68.84 -19.22 -31.45
CA ASP A 43 -67.64 -20.09 -31.43
C ASP A 43 -66.74 -19.83 -32.64
N LEU A 44 -67.31 -19.65 -33.85
CA LEU A 44 -66.56 -19.34 -35.07
C LEU A 44 -65.96 -17.92 -35.03
N ILE A 45 -66.70 -16.92 -34.52
CA ILE A 45 -66.20 -15.55 -34.35
C ILE A 45 -65.06 -15.52 -33.32
N THR A 46 -65.23 -16.15 -32.16
CA THR A 46 -64.20 -16.19 -31.12
C THR A 46 -62.96 -16.99 -31.55
N SER A 47 -63.14 -18.07 -32.31
CA SER A 47 -62.03 -18.81 -32.95
C SER A 47 -61.30 -17.97 -33.99
N THR A 48 -62.02 -17.23 -34.83
CA THR A 48 -61.43 -16.35 -35.86
C THR A 48 -60.71 -15.16 -35.23
N GLU A 49 -61.26 -14.57 -34.17
CA GLU A 49 -60.62 -13.48 -33.44
C GLU A 49 -59.38 -13.96 -32.67
N SER A 50 -59.45 -15.09 -31.97
CA SER A 50 -58.31 -15.65 -31.25
C SER A 50 -57.19 -16.03 -32.22
N TRP A 51 -57.48 -16.69 -33.35
CA TRP A 51 -56.50 -16.94 -34.41
C TRP A 51 -55.87 -15.64 -34.94
N ARG A 52 -56.66 -14.59 -35.18
CA ARG A 52 -56.15 -13.29 -35.63
C ARG A 52 -55.25 -12.63 -34.57
N ARG A 53 -55.61 -12.72 -33.29
CA ARG A 53 -54.78 -12.25 -32.16
C ARG A 53 -53.46 -13.03 -32.09
N TYR A 54 -53.50 -14.36 -32.18
CA TYR A 54 -52.29 -15.21 -32.19
C TYR A 54 -51.40 -14.93 -33.41
N LYS A 55 -51.96 -14.81 -34.62
CA LYS A 55 -51.20 -14.46 -35.83
C LYS A 55 -50.47 -13.12 -35.67
N ASN A 56 -51.18 -12.09 -35.22
CA ASN A 56 -50.59 -10.76 -35.00
C ASN A 56 -49.52 -10.80 -33.90
N LEU A 57 -49.74 -11.57 -32.82
CA LEU A 57 -48.76 -11.76 -31.75
C LEU A 57 -47.49 -12.48 -32.23
N CYS A 58 -47.62 -13.53 -33.04
CA CYS A 58 -46.50 -14.24 -33.64
C CYS A 58 -45.71 -13.33 -34.59
N GLN A 59 -46.37 -12.56 -35.46
CA GLN A 59 -45.70 -11.59 -36.35
C GLN A 59 -44.97 -10.50 -35.54
N THR A 60 -45.62 -9.95 -34.51
CA THR A 60 -45.01 -8.93 -33.63
C THR A 60 -43.81 -9.49 -32.84
N THR A 61 -43.87 -10.77 -32.45
CA THR A 61 -42.77 -11.46 -31.75
C THR A 61 -41.60 -11.74 -32.69
N LEU A 62 -41.87 -12.21 -33.92
CA LEU A 62 -40.83 -12.45 -34.93
C LEU A 62 -40.06 -11.17 -35.29
N GLU A 63 -40.75 -10.05 -35.50
CA GLU A 63 -40.05 -8.79 -35.81
C GLU A 63 -39.22 -8.29 -34.62
N LYS A 64 -39.70 -8.49 -33.37
CA LYS A 64 -38.90 -8.22 -32.17
C LYS A 64 -37.67 -9.12 -32.06
N CYS A 65 -37.79 -10.41 -32.34
CA CYS A 65 -36.63 -11.33 -32.37
C CYS A 65 -35.60 -10.85 -33.39
N ARG A 66 -36.03 -10.50 -34.61
CA ARG A 66 -35.16 -9.99 -35.67
C ARG A 66 -34.44 -8.69 -35.29
N LEU A 67 -35.13 -7.76 -34.63
CA LEU A 67 -34.54 -6.52 -34.10
C LEU A 67 -33.53 -6.80 -32.98
N TYR A 68 -33.80 -7.78 -32.10
CA TYR A 68 -32.83 -8.21 -31.09
C TYR A 68 -31.61 -8.90 -31.70
N GLU A 69 -31.77 -9.73 -32.73
CA GLU A 69 -30.66 -10.35 -33.47
C GLU A 69 -29.75 -9.27 -34.10
N GLN A 70 -30.35 -8.27 -34.76
CA GLN A 70 -29.63 -7.12 -35.32
C GLN A 70 -28.91 -6.29 -34.23
N GLY A 71 -29.55 -6.09 -33.07
CA GLY A 71 -28.94 -5.41 -31.92
C GLY A 71 -27.81 -6.19 -31.25
N VAL A 72 -27.76 -7.53 -31.40
CA VAL A 72 -26.72 -8.39 -30.85
C VAL A 72 -25.52 -8.54 -31.79
N GLU A 73 -25.71 -8.45 -33.11
CA GLU A 73 -24.65 -8.52 -34.11
C GLU A 73 -23.42 -7.60 -33.86
N PRO A 74 -23.55 -6.31 -33.49
CA PRO A 74 -22.38 -5.47 -33.18
C PRO A 74 -21.61 -5.96 -31.94
N TYR A 75 -22.30 -6.49 -30.92
CA TYR A 75 -21.63 -7.05 -29.74
C TYR A 75 -20.92 -8.38 -30.05
N GLN A 76 -21.43 -9.19 -30.97
CA GLN A 76 -20.72 -10.38 -31.45
C GLN A 76 -19.43 -9.99 -32.20
N LYS A 77 -19.51 -8.98 -33.08
CA LYS A 77 -18.34 -8.45 -33.82
C LYS A 77 -17.29 -7.86 -32.88
N GLU A 78 -17.70 -7.11 -31.86
CA GLU A 78 -16.76 -6.53 -30.90
C GLU A 78 -16.19 -7.56 -29.92
N ASN A 79 -16.98 -8.54 -29.45
CA ASN A 79 -16.44 -9.66 -28.67
C ASN A 79 -15.40 -10.46 -29.48
N ALA A 80 -15.61 -10.68 -30.78
CA ALA A 80 -14.62 -11.34 -31.64
C ALA A 80 -13.32 -10.54 -31.77
N ARG A 81 -13.39 -9.20 -31.85
CA ARG A 81 -12.22 -8.30 -31.82
C ARG A 81 -11.49 -8.34 -30.48
N LEU A 82 -12.22 -8.25 -29.37
CA LEU A 82 -11.67 -8.29 -28.02
C LEU A 82 -11.00 -9.64 -27.72
N VAL A 83 -11.60 -10.76 -28.12
CA VAL A 83 -10.97 -12.09 -28.02
C VAL A 83 -9.68 -12.16 -28.83
N LYS A 84 -9.68 -11.64 -30.07
CA LYS A 84 -8.44 -11.60 -30.88
C LYS A 84 -7.37 -10.73 -30.21
N SER A 85 -7.72 -9.53 -29.75
CA SER A 85 -6.78 -8.63 -29.08
C SER A 85 -6.24 -9.22 -27.77
N ASN A 86 -7.06 -9.94 -27.01
CA ASN A 86 -6.64 -10.66 -25.80
C ASN A 86 -5.65 -11.78 -26.15
N ASN A 87 -5.93 -12.58 -27.19
CA ASN A 87 -4.99 -13.62 -27.67
C ASN A 87 -3.65 -13.02 -28.14
N ASP A 88 -3.69 -11.89 -28.88
CA ASP A 88 -2.48 -11.18 -29.33
C ASP A 88 -1.69 -10.59 -28.14
N LEU A 89 -2.36 -10.08 -27.11
CA LEU A 89 -1.75 -9.61 -25.85
C LEU A 89 -1.17 -10.76 -25.01
N HIS A 90 -1.88 -11.88 -24.90
CA HIS A 90 -1.42 -13.08 -24.20
C HIS A 90 -0.16 -13.65 -24.85
N LYS A 91 -0.11 -13.67 -26.20
CA LYS A 91 1.11 -14.04 -26.94
C LYS A 91 2.26 -13.06 -26.68
N LYS A 92 2.02 -11.74 -26.68
CA LYS A 92 3.04 -10.75 -26.31
C LYS A 92 3.54 -10.95 -24.87
N LEU A 93 2.67 -11.32 -23.93
CA LEU A 93 3.02 -11.59 -22.54
C LEU A 93 3.91 -12.84 -22.43
N LEU A 94 3.55 -13.93 -23.11
CA LEU A 94 4.35 -15.16 -23.15
C LEU A 94 5.75 -14.91 -23.73
N ASN A 95 5.86 -14.21 -24.87
CA ASN A 95 7.15 -13.79 -25.42
C ASN A 95 8.01 -12.98 -24.43
N LEU A 96 7.39 -12.08 -23.65
CA LEU A 96 8.10 -11.30 -22.62
C LEU A 96 8.51 -12.14 -21.41
N GLN A 97 7.77 -13.20 -21.08
CA GLN A 97 8.20 -14.18 -20.07
C GLN A 97 9.41 -14.98 -20.55
N GLU A 98 9.44 -15.41 -21.81
CA GLU A 98 10.61 -16.06 -22.42
C GLU A 98 11.84 -15.13 -22.42
N GLU A 99 11.70 -13.86 -22.84
CA GLU A 99 12.80 -12.88 -22.79
C GLU A 99 13.34 -12.66 -21.36
N LEU A 100 12.46 -12.60 -20.35
CA LEU A 100 12.85 -12.44 -18.95
C LEU A 100 13.51 -13.70 -18.37
N GLU A 101 13.06 -14.90 -18.77
CA GLU A 101 13.72 -16.14 -18.40
C GLU A 101 15.12 -16.23 -19.01
N ASP A 102 15.31 -15.90 -20.29
CA ASP A 102 16.64 -15.91 -20.91
C ASP A 102 17.59 -14.86 -20.31
N GLN A 103 17.08 -13.67 -19.95
CA GLN A 103 17.85 -12.71 -19.15
C GLN A 103 18.26 -13.31 -17.79
N LYS A 104 17.32 -13.94 -17.06
CA LYS A 104 17.61 -14.60 -15.78
C LYS A 104 18.64 -15.72 -15.92
N ARG A 105 18.54 -16.56 -16.96
CA ARG A 105 19.52 -17.60 -17.30
C ARG A 105 20.89 -17.00 -17.63
N ALA A 106 20.95 -15.87 -18.34
CA ALA A 106 22.19 -15.17 -18.66
C ALA A 106 22.85 -14.53 -17.42
N HIS A 107 22.07 -13.89 -16.54
CA HIS A 107 22.56 -13.34 -15.28
C HIS A 107 23.06 -14.45 -14.33
N GLN A 108 22.40 -15.61 -14.27
CA GLN A 108 22.87 -16.75 -13.50
C GLN A 108 24.25 -17.22 -14.00
N ARG A 109 24.44 -17.40 -15.32
CA ARG A 109 25.75 -17.76 -15.90
C ARG A 109 26.84 -16.75 -15.57
N LYS A 110 26.52 -15.44 -15.56
CA LYS A 110 27.47 -14.39 -15.12
C LYS A 110 27.81 -14.53 -13.63
N LEU A 111 26.82 -14.79 -12.76
CA LEU A 111 27.02 -15.06 -11.34
C LEU A 111 27.92 -16.28 -11.11
N ASP A 112 27.63 -17.41 -11.77
CA ASP A 112 28.39 -18.66 -11.66
C ASP A 112 29.86 -18.46 -12.09
N THR A 113 30.09 -17.65 -13.12
CA THR A 113 31.43 -17.30 -13.63
C THR A 113 32.20 -16.45 -12.61
N LEU A 114 31.61 -15.36 -12.13
CA LEU A 114 32.20 -14.50 -11.09
C LEU A 114 32.46 -15.28 -9.78
N GLN A 115 31.57 -16.20 -9.42
CA GLN A 115 31.75 -17.08 -8.27
C GLN A 115 32.94 -18.03 -8.47
N ALA A 116 33.15 -18.57 -9.67
CA ALA A 116 34.34 -19.36 -9.99
C ALA A 116 35.63 -18.52 -9.94
N GLU A 117 35.60 -17.26 -10.37
CA GLU A 117 36.73 -16.32 -10.25
C GLU A 117 37.06 -15.99 -8.79
N VAL A 118 36.06 -15.70 -7.96
CA VAL A 118 36.23 -15.50 -6.51
C VAL A 118 36.87 -16.72 -5.84
N GLN A 119 36.52 -17.94 -6.25
CA GLN A 119 37.19 -19.15 -5.74
C GLN A 119 38.64 -19.28 -6.24
N ARG A 120 38.93 -18.92 -7.50
CA ARG A 120 40.32 -18.85 -8.02
C ARG A 120 41.17 -17.85 -7.23
N PHE A 121 40.64 -16.65 -6.95
CA PHE A 121 41.35 -15.65 -6.16
C PHE A 121 41.60 -16.10 -4.72
N LYS A 122 40.64 -16.77 -4.06
CA LYS A 122 40.85 -17.36 -2.72
C LYS A 122 41.91 -18.47 -2.70
N ILE A 123 42.00 -19.27 -3.76
CA ILE A 123 43.07 -20.27 -3.91
C ILE A 123 44.43 -19.57 -4.07
N MET A 124 44.50 -18.50 -4.87
CA MET A 124 45.70 -17.70 -5.09
C MET A 124 46.16 -16.98 -3.81
N GLU A 125 45.23 -16.38 -3.06
CA GLU A 125 45.45 -15.79 -1.74
C GLU A 125 46.03 -16.82 -0.75
N SER A 126 45.48 -18.04 -0.72
CA SER A 126 46.00 -19.15 0.09
C SER A 126 47.41 -19.58 -0.32
N GLN A 127 47.79 -19.44 -1.60
CA GLN A 127 49.14 -19.71 -2.09
C GLN A 127 50.12 -18.59 -1.69
N PHE A 128 49.74 -17.32 -1.85
CA PHE A 128 50.57 -16.18 -1.42
C PHE A 128 50.81 -16.19 0.10
N ASN A 129 49.77 -16.44 0.91
CA ASN A 129 49.91 -16.51 2.37
C ASN A 129 50.84 -17.66 2.83
N LYS A 130 50.90 -18.77 2.10
CA LYS A 130 51.91 -19.83 2.35
C LYS A 130 53.32 -19.37 2.00
N CYS A 131 53.51 -18.75 0.84
CA CYS A 131 54.80 -18.22 0.42
C CYS A 131 55.34 -17.14 1.38
N ILE A 132 54.47 -16.24 1.86
CA ILE A 132 54.80 -15.26 2.91
C ILE A 132 55.24 -15.99 4.19
N SER A 133 54.48 -16.98 4.68
CA SER A 133 54.86 -17.73 5.88
C SER A 133 56.17 -18.54 5.74
N GLU A 134 56.53 -18.95 4.52
CA GLU A 134 57.81 -19.61 4.22
C GLU A 134 58.97 -18.59 4.22
N LEU A 135 58.78 -17.41 3.63
CA LEU A 135 59.74 -16.31 3.66
C LEU A 135 59.94 -15.76 5.09
N GLU A 136 58.88 -15.63 5.88
CA GLU A 136 58.95 -15.25 7.30
C GLU A 136 59.79 -16.24 8.12
N LYS A 137 59.60 -17.55 7.91
CA LYS A 137 60.43 -18.58 8.55
C LYS A 137 61.89 -18.48 8.13
N GLU A 138 62.16 -18.28 6.83
CA GLU A 138 63.52 -18.14 6.34
C GLU A 138 64.20 -16.86 6.89
N CYS A 139 63.46 -15.76 7.00
CA CYS A 139 63.90 -14.52 7.64
C CYS A 139 64.15 -14.70 9.15
N ALA A 140 63.29 -15.43 9.85
CA ALA A 140 63.49 -15.77 11.27
C ALA A 140 64.75 -16.64 11.45
N GLU A 141 64.95 -17.65 10.60
CA GLU A 141 66.18 -18.46 10.60
C GLU A 141 67.44 -17.64 10.32
N LYS A 142 67.42 -16.79 9.28
CA LYS A 142 68.53 -15.86 8.97
C LYS A 142 68.83 -14.94 10.15
N THR A 143 67.78 -14.42 10.81
CA THR A 143 67.90 -13.57 12.01
C THR A 143 68.50 -14.33 13.20
N ILE A 144 68.11 -15.59 13.43
CA ILE A 144 68.69 -16.45 14.47
C ILE A 144 70.16 -16.78 14.16
N ARG A 145 70.51 -17.02 12.89
CA ARG A 145 71.91 -17.24 12.45
C ARG A 145 72.76 -15.98 12.70
N LEU A 146 72.26 -14.79 12.38
CA LEU A 146 72.91 -13.50 12.68
C LEU A 146 73.08 -13.25 14.19
N HIS A 147 72.08 -13.56 15.01
CA HIS A 147 72.22 -13.42 16.48
C HIS A 147 73.22 -14.42 17.08
N ARG A 148 73.41 -15.59 16.46
CA ARG A 148 74.44 -16.57 16.87
C ARG A 148 75.85 -16.07 16.52
N THR A 149 76.08 -15.55 15.31
CA THR A 149 77.39 -14.98 14.92
C THR A 149 77.73 -13.69 15.68
N ALA A 150 76.74 -12.84 15.96
CA ALA A 150 76.92 -11.67 16.82
C ALA A 150 77.36 -12.05 18.24
N LYS A 151 76.76 -13.09 18.85
CA LYS A 151 77.14 -13.56 20.19
C LYS A 151 78.55 -14.14 20.28
N THR A 152 79.17 -14.53 19.17
CA THR A 152 80.58 -14.97 19.14
C THR A 152 81.60 -13.83 19.09
N MET A 153 81.17 -12.57 18.95
CA MET A 153 82.08 -11.42 18.92
C MET A 153 81.63 -10.30 19.88
N VAL A 154 82.12 -10.32 21.13
CA VAL A 154 82.54 -9.13 21.91
C VAL A 154 83.18 -9.56 23.25
N LYS A 155 84.42 -9.14 23.47
CA LYS A 155 84.97 -8.68 24.77
C LYS A 155 86.06 -7.62 24.48
N PRO A 156 86.06 -6.46 25.15
CA PRO A 156 86.94 -5.33 24.79
C PRO A 156 88.15 -5.15 25.71
N ALA A 157 89.25 -4.57 25.20
CA ALA A 157 90.31 -3.97 26.03
C ALA A 157 91.19 -2.92 25.29
N PHE A 158 91.17 -1.70 25.83
CA PHE A 158 92.28 -0.73 25.92
C PHE A 158 92.85 0.05 24.70
N LYS A 159 93.71 1.01 25.05
CA LYS A 159 94.25 2.18 24.31
C LYS A 159 95.78 2.00 24.05
N PRO A 160 96.52 2.98 23.49
CA PRO A 160 96.39 3.66 22.18
C PRO A 160 97.75 3.72 21.41
N ALA A 161 97.78 4.49 20.30
CA ALA A 161 98.97 4.96 19.58
C ALA A 161 99.83 3.91 18.82
N GLY A 162 100.70 4.39 17.92
CA GLY A 162 101.73 3.56 17.25
C GLY A 162 101.63 3.45 15.72
N SER A 163 102.44 4.27 15.05
CA SER A 163 103.09 4.04 13.73
C SER A 163 102.75 2.80 12.86
N ALA A 164 102.23 3.08 11.67
CA ALA A 164 102.80 2.73 10.35
C ALA A 164 103.00 1.25 9.87
N LYS A 165 102.84 1.10 8.54
CA LYS A 165 103.36 0.03 7.64
C LYS A 165 102.86 -1.42 7.82
N GLY A 166 101.84 -1.74 7.00
CA GLY A 166 101.95 -2.77 5.95
C GLY A 166 101.73 -4.24 6.32
N GLY A 167 101.00 -4.97 5.46
CA GLY A 167 100.84 -6.43 5.58
C GLY A 167 99.61 -7.01 4.86
N PHE A 168 99.68 -7.16 3.54
CA PHE A 168 98.99 -8.29 2.88
C PHE A 168 99.71 -9.58 3.32
N PRO A 169 99.01 -10.68 3.68
CA PRO A 169 98.48 -11.62 2.67
C PRO A 169 97.19 -12.37 3.11
N ALA A 170 96.66 -13.41 2.44
CA ALA A 170 96.37 -13.65 1.02
C ALA A 170 95.71 -15.06 0.82
N ILE A 171 94.78 -15.19 -0.14
CA ILE A 171 94.42 -16.40 -0.94
C ILE A 171 93.72 -17.61 -0.23
N HIS A 172 92.97 -18.35 -1.06
CA HIS A 172 92.28 -19.66 -0.90
C HIS A 172 90.82 -19.55 -0.45
N GLY A 173 89.81 -19.98 -1.21
CA GLY A 173 89.67 -20.80 -2.43
C GLY A 173 88.24 -21.39 -2.44
N MET A 174 87.68 -22.05 -3.46
CA MET A 174 88.12 -22.43 -4.81
C MET A 174 86.88 -22.58 -5.72
N SER A 175 87.05 -22.45 -7.04
CA SER A 175 86.19 -23.06 -8.10
C SER A 175 84.71 -22.59 -8.19
N ALA A 176 84.01 -22.73 -9.32
CA ALA A 176 84.37 -23.35 -10.61
C ALA A 176 83.66 -22.67 -11.80
N LYS A 177 84.33 -22.65 -12.96
CA LYS A 177 83.77 -22.78 -14.34
C LYS A 177 82.75 -21.76 -14.88
N GLU A 178 82.75 -21.43 -16.18
CA GLU A 178 83.83 -21.43 -17.19
C GLU A 178 83.43 -20.59 -18.43
N ASN A 179 84.41 -20.16 -19.23
CA ASN A 179 84.32 -19.60 -20.59
C ASN A 179 83.40 -18.35 -20.78
N ARG A 180 83.97 -17.16 -21.05
CA ARG A 180 84.49 -16.73 -22.38
C ARG A 180 83.40 -16.83 -23.47
N ARG A 181 83.08 -15.78 -24.22
CA ARG A 181 83.95 -14.93 -25.07
C ARG A 181 83.24 -13.59 -25.38
N SER A 182 83.83 -12.52 -25.92
CA SER A 182 85.20 -11.96 -26.02
C SER A 182 85.13 -10.76 -26.98
N ARG A 183 86.00 -9.74 -26.82
CA ARG A 183 86.29 -8.64 -27.79
C ARG A 183 85.15 -7.61 -27.99
N LYS A 184 85.41 -6.32 -28.27
CA LYS A 184 86.68 -5.55 -28.35
C LYS A 184 86.43 -4.02 -28.27
N GLN A 185 87.45 -3.28 -27.83
CA GLN A 185 88.02 -2.01 -28.37
C GLN A 185 87.12 -0.96 -29.08
N SER A 186 87.34 0.36 -28.96
CA SER A 186 88.31 1.14 -28.16
C SER A 186 88.16 2.65 -28.41
N GLY A 187 88.57 3.48 -27.45
CA GLY A 187 88.76 4.93 -27.60
C GLY A 187 87.50 5.75 -27.23
N SER A 188 87.55 6.77 -26.38
CA SER A 188 88.49 7.90 -26.25
C SER A 188 88.18 9.06 -27.20
N GLN A 189 87.26 9.94 -26.79
CA GLN A 189 87.68 11.23 -26.22
C GLN A 189 86.58 11.79 -25.30
N ASN A 190 86.91 12.85 -24.56
CA ASN A 190 86.02 13.47 -23.57
C ASN A 190 84.89 14.25 -24.26
N ASP A 191 83.74 14.39 -23.59
CA ASP A 191 83.39 15.68 -22.98
C ASP A 191 82.28 15.52 -21.92
N ILE A 192 81.92 16.63 -21.27
CA ILE A 192 81.19 16.65 -19.99
C ILE A 192 79.68 16.44 -20.22
N GLU A 193 79.14 15.30 -19.80
CA GLU A 193 77.70 15.05 -19.77
C GLU A 193 77.17 14.85 -18.34
N LYS A 194 75.88 15.19 -18.15
CA LYS A 194 75.25 15.30 -16.83
C LYS A 194 75.00 13.93 -16.20
N ILE A 195 75.07 13.88 -14.87
CA ILE A 195 74.67 12.71 -14.08
C ILE A 195 73.16 12.49 -14.26
N TYR A 196 72.80 11.58 -15.17
CA TYR A 196 71.50 10.91 -15.13
C TYR A 196 71.67 9.61 -14.34
N PHE A 197 70.92 9.48 -13.25
CA PHE A 197 71.02 8.32 -12.36
C PHE A 197 70.12 7.22 -12.90
N ASP A 198 70.67 6.41 -13.81
CA ASP A 198 69.93 5.37 -14.51
C ASP A 198 69.36 4.35 -13.50
N PRO A 199 68.02 4.15 -13.41
CA PRO A 199 67.44 3.25 -12.42
C PRO A 199 67.94 1.82 -12.63
N PRO A 200 68.31 1.07 -11.56
CA PRO A 200 68.72 -0.33 -11.72
C PRO A 200 67.60 -1.11 -12.42
N ALA A 201 67.95 -1.90 -13.44
CA ALA A 201 67.00 -2.44 -14.42
C ALA A 201 65.75 -3.15 -13.84
N SER A 202 65.84 -3.69 -12.62
CA SER A 202 64.69 -4.24 -11.88
C SER A 202 63.57 -3.22 -11.63
N ILE A 203 63.87 -1.92 -11.54
CA ILE A 203 62.90 -0.84 -11.36
C ILE A 203 62.29 -0.44 -12.70
N SER A 204 63.10 -0.30 -13.77
CA SER A 204 62.55 -0.06 -15.13
C SER A 204 61.58 -1.17 -15.50
N HIS A 205 62.02 -2.44 -15.38
CA HIS A 205 61.21 -3.58 -15.77
C HIS A 205 59.93 -3.71 -14.92
N ALA A 206 59.96 -3.32 -13.63
CA ALA A 206 58.78 -3.27 -12.78
C ALA A 206 57.81 -2.14 -13.17
N LEU A 207 58.33 -0.95 -13.49
CA LEU A 207 57.52 0.17 -14.00
C LEU A 207 56.94 -0.12 -15.39
N GLU A 208 57.67 -0.81 -16.26
CA GLU A 208 57.19 -1.28 -17.56
C GLU A 208 56.12 -2.37 -17.40
N THR A 209 56.27 -3.31 -16.47
CA THR A 209 55.20 -4.27 -16.12
C THR A 209 53.97 -3.55 -15.55
N GLN A 210 54.15 -2.56 -14.67
CA GLN A 210 53.04 -1.78 -14.13
C GLN A 210 52.34 -0.92 -15.20
N ALA A 211 53.09 -0.31 -16.12
CA ALA A 211 52.56 0.45 -17.24
C ALA A 211 51.86 -0.45 -18.27
N SER A 212 52.35 -1.67 -18.48
CA SER A 212 51.68 -2.70 -19.29
C SER A 212 50.34 -3.12 -18.66
N ASN A 213 50.34 -3.40 -17.35
CA ASN A 213 49.11 -3.76 -16.62
C ASN A 213 48.08 -2.63 -16.65
N LEU A 214 48.49 -1.38 -16.37
CA LEU A 214 47.61 -0.20 -16.46
C LEU A 214 47.12 0.06 -17.89
N SER A 215 47.95 -0.21 -18.92
CA SER A 215 47.51 -0.12 -20.32
C SER A 215 46.47 -1.18 -20.66
N GLN A 216 46.60 -2.40 -20.09
CA GLN A 216 45.65 -3.48 -20.29
C GLN A 216 44.35 -3.27 -19.50
N GLU A 217 44.41 -2.72 -18.29
CA GLU A 217 43.23 -2.25 -17.55
C GLU A 217 42.50 -1.13 -18.32
N LEU A 218 43.23 -0.15 -18.84
CA LEU A 218 42.66 0.91 -19.70
C LEU A 218 42.07 0.36 -21.01
N GLN A 219 42.60 -0.74 -21.55
CA GLN A 219 42.04 -1.40 -22.72
C GLN A 219 40.74 -2.15 -22.38
N ASN A 220 40.74 -2.94 -21.30
CA ASN A 220 39.55 -3.64 -20.80
C ASN A 220 38.42 -2.63 -20.47
N ILE A 221 38.74 -1.50 -19.85
CA ILE A 221 37.77 -0.43 -19.55
C ILE A 221 37.20 0.19 -20.85
N LYS A 222 38.01 0.40 -21.89
CA LYS A 222 37.51 0.87 -23.20
C LYS A 222 36.56 -0.13 -23.84
N GLU A 223 36.89 -1.43 -23.80
CA GLU A 223 36.05 -2.48 -24.37
C GLU A 223 34.70 -2.56 -23.65
N ILE A 224 34.70 -2.52 -22.31
CA ILE A 224 33.47 -2.43 -21.49
C ILE A 224 32.66 -1.16 -21.81
N VAL A 225 33.31 -0.01 -22.00
CA VAL A 225 32.63 1.24 -22.39
C VAL A 225 32.00 1.13 -23.80
N GLU A 226 32.64 0.45 -24.74
CA GLU A 226 32.08 0.25 -26.08
C GLU A 226 30.93 -0.76 -26.09
N GLU A 227 31.00 -1.83 -25.28
CA GLU A 227 29.85 -2.73 -25.03
C GLU A 227 28.64 -1.95 -24.49
N TYR A 228 28.85 -1.10 -23.46
CA TYR A 228 27.76 -0.27 -22.93
C TYR A 228 27.22 0.77 -23.92
N LYS A 229 28.03 1.31 -24.84
CA LYS A 229 27.52 2.15 -25.94
C LYS A 229 26.67 1.35 -26.91
N ILE A 230 27.08 0.13 -27.27
CA ILE A 230 26.31 -0.76 -28.14
C ILE A 230 24.98 -1.11 -27.48
N GLU A 231 24.96 -1.46 -26.19
CA GLU A 231 23.74 -1.72 -25.43
C GLU A 231 22.82 -0.49 -25.36
N ASN A 232 23.36 0.70 -25.05
CA ASN A 232 22.58 1.95 -25.08
C ASN A 232 22.00 2.25 -26.47
N SER A 233 22.75 1.98 -27.56
CA SER A 233 22.24 2.14 -28.92
C SER A 233 21.07 1.19 -29.22
N ALA A 234 21.14 -0.06 -28.73
CA ALA A 234 20.07 -1.04 -28.86
C ALA A 234 18.84 -0.69 -28.00
N LEU A 235 19.05 -0.14 -26.80
CA LEU A 235 17.97 0.36 -25.95
C LEU A 235 17.26 1.57 -26.57
N ASN A 236 18.00 2.54 -27.10
CA ASN A 236 17.43 3.68 -27.83
C ASN A 236 16.67 3.22 -29.09
N ALA A 237 17.18 2.22 -29.81
CA ALA A 237 16.47 1.61 -30.94
C ALA A 237 15.21 0.82 -30.51
N LYS A 238 15.16 0.25 -29.30
CA LYS A 238 13.95 -0.34 -28.72
C LYS A 238 12.94 0.76 -28.31
N LEU A 239 13.38 1.84 -27.68
CA LEU A 239 12.53 2.98 -27.30
C LEU A 239 11.85 3.59 -28.53
N SER A 240 12.61 3.98 -29.56
CA SER A 240 12.06 4.56 -30.80
C SER A 240 11.03 3.66 -31.51
N ARG A 241 11.09 2.33 -31.33
CA ARG A 241 10.04 1.40 -31.82
C ARG A 241 8.79 1.40 -30.94
N ARG A 242 8.92 1.60 -29.62
CA ARG A 242 7.78 1.76 -28.71
C ARG A 242 7.10 3.10 -28.92
N ASP A 243 7.86 4.17 -29.09
CA ASP A 243 7.32 5.52 -29.32
C ASP A 243 6.48 5.56 -30.61
N LYS A 244 6.94 4.91 -31.69
CA LYS A 244 6.18 4.75 -32.94
C LYS A 244 4.94 3.84 -32.81
N GLU A 245 4.95 2.87 -31.89
CA GLU A 245 3.75 2.06 -31.60
C GLU A 245 2.76 2.83 -30.71
N ILE A 246 3.24 3.70 -29.81
CA ILE A 246 2.40 4.65 -29.05
C ILE A 246 1.74 5.63 -30.03
N GLU A 247 2.51 6.28 -30.89
CA GLU A 247 2.01 7.16 -31.96
C GLU A 247 0.98 6.43 -32.85
N ARG A 248 1.24 5.16 -33.23
CA ARG A 248 0.30 4.35 -34.01
C ARG A 248 -1.00 4.01 -33.25
N LEU A 249 -0.93 3.83 -31.92
CA LEU A 249 -2.08 3.55 -31.06
C LEU A 249 -2.89 4.82 -30.78
N GLU A 250 -2.23 5.97 -30.58
CA GLU A 250 -2.87 7.29 -30.45
C GLU A 250 -3.65 7.63 -31.73
N ASN A 251 -3.02 7.50 -32.90
CA ASN A 251 -3.68 7.66 -34.20
C ASN A 251 -4.83 6.64 -34.44
N MET A 252 -4.84 5.49 -33.75
CA MET A 252 -5.98 4.56 -33.77
C MET A 252 -7.14 4.98 -32.85
N MET A 253 -6.87 5.71 -31.77
CA MET A 253 -7.89 6.19 -30.83
C MET A 253 -8.60 7.44 -31.35
N ASP A 254 -7.90 8.33 -32.05
CA ASP A 254 -8.45 9.58 -32.60
C ASP A 254 -9.44 9.35 -33.77
N GLY A 255 -9.44 8.16 -34.36
CA GLY A 255 -10.33 7.75 -35.47
C GLY A 255 -11.73 7.25 -35.08
N GLY A 256 -12.16 7.41 -33.82
CA GLY A 256 -13.42 6.86 -33.32
C GLY A 256 -14.68 7.49 -33.93
N ILE A 257 -15.40 6.74 -34.78
CA ILE A 257 -16.68 7.19 -35.37
C ILE A 257 -17.70 7.49 -34.25
N PRO A 258 -18.23 8.73 -34.14
CA PRO A 258 -19.20 9.05 -33.09
C PRO A 258 -20.52 8.29 -33.29
N ILE A 259 -20.93 7.51 -32.29
CA ILE A 259 -22.15 6.68 -32.27
C ILE A 259 -23.41 7.49 -32.63
N LYS A 260 -23.42 8.79 -32.32
CA LYS A 260 -24.47 9.76 -32.71
C LYS A 260 -24.78 9.81 -34.22
N LYS A 261 -23.91 9.28 -35.10
CA LYS A 261 -24.14 9.29 -36.55
C LYS A 261 -24.82 8.03 -37.11
N VAL A 262 -25.02 6.99 -36.28
CA VAL A 262 -25.76 5.76 -36.67
C VAL A 262 -27.23 5.81 -36.22
N VAL A 263 -27.53 6.61 -35.18
CA VAL A 263 -28.87 6.70 -34.57
C VAL A 263 -29.89 7.48 -35.43
N ASN A 264 -29.44 8.29 -36.39
CA ASN A 264 -30.35 9.14 -37.19
C ASN A 264 -31.04 8.44 -38.36
N ASP A 265 -30.54 7.28 -38.83
CA ASP A 265 -31.01 6.65 -40.07
C ASP A 265 -32.08 5.54 -39.83
N LEU A 266 -32.51 5.33 -38.58
CA LEU A 266 -33.63 4.44 -38.23
C LEU A 266 -34.76 5.22 -37.55
N GLY A 267 -35.97 5.06 -38.07
CA GLY A 267 -37.09 5.99 -37.87
C GLY A 267 -37.58 6.13 -36.43
N SER A 268 -37.83 7.38 -36.03
CA SER A 268 -38.38 7.74 -34.73
C SER A 268 -39.85 7.32 -34.56
N SER A 269 -40.11 6.29 -33.74
CA SER A 269 -41.25 6.25 -32.79
C SER A 269 -41.37 4.92 -32.03
N SER A 270 -40.53 4.69 -31.01
CA SER A 270 -40.85 3.98 -29.74
C SER A 270 -39.60 3.41 -29.04
N ASP A 271 -38.58 4.22 -28.69
CA ASP A 271 -37.41 3.63 -28.00
C ASP A 271 -36.63 4.44 -26.94
N LYS A 272 -37.33 5.32 -26.20
CA LYS A 272 -36.77 5.87 -24.95
C LYS A 272 -36.45 4.81 -23.89
N HIS A 273 -36.85 3.54 -24.08
CA HIS A 273 -36.70 2.49 -23.08
C HIS A 273 -35.52 1.56 -23.35
N LEU A 274 -35.20 1.20 -24.61
CA LEU A 274 -33.90 0.60 -24.90
C LEU A 274 -32.78 1.64 -24.86
N GLU A 275 -33.01 2.93 -25.17
CA GLU A 275 -32.00 3.98 -24.95
C GLU A 275 -31.65 4.11 -23.45
N LEU A 276 -32.65 4.05 -22.56
CA LEU A 276 -32.41 4.03 -21.11
C LEU A 276 -31.69 2.74 -20.67
N ARG A 277 -32.14 1.56 -21.13
CA ARG A 277 -31.53 0.27 -20.76
C ARG A 277 -30.14 0.05 -21.35
N LEU A 278 -29.84 0.64 -22.51
CA LEU A 278 -28.52 0.67 -23.10
C LEU A 278 -27.59 1.47 -22.20
N LYS A 279 -28.02 2.67 -21.80
CA LYS A 279 -27.28 3.51 -20.87
C LYS A 279 -27.09 2.86 -19.49
N GLU A 280 -28.14 2.26 -18.92
CA GLU A 280 -28.05 1.45 -17.70
C GLU A 280 -27.07 0.28 -17.86
N SER A 281 -26.98 -0.34 -19.04
CA SER A 281 -26.00 -1.41 -19.32
C SER A 281 -24.58 -0.88 -19.47
N GLU A 282 -24.39 0.31 -20.06
CA GLU A 282 -23.09 0.98 -20.17
C GLU A 282 -22.60 1.47 -18.80
N ASP A 283 -23.48 2.09 -18.01
CA ASP A 283 -23.21 2.50 -16.62
C ASP A 283 -22.89 1.26 -15.75
N GLN A 284 -23.65 0.16 -15.87
CA GLN A 284 -23.35 -1.11 -15.18
C GLN A 284 -22.01 -1.72 -15.59
N LYS A 285 -21.62 -1.63 -16.87
CA LYS A 285 -20.30 -2.05 -17.37
C LYS A 285 -19.20 -1.14 -16.84
N HIS A 286 -19.42 0.16 -16.76
CA HIS A 286 -18.49 1.11 -16.16
C HIS A 286 -18.30 0.83 -14.67
N ASP A 287 -19.37 0.60 -13.92
CA ASP A 287 -19.33 0.18 -12.52
C ASP A 287 -18.66 -1.19 -12.33
N ALA A 288 -18.88 -2.14 -13.24
CA ALA A 288 -18.18 -3.43 -13.21
C ALA A 288 -16.67 -3.26 -13.44
N MET A 289 -16.27 -2.43 -14.42
CA MET A 289 -14.87 -2.12 -14.70
C MET A 289 -14.22 -1.34 -13.56
N MET A 290 -14.90 -0.37 -12.97
CA MET A 290 -14.43 0.38 -11.80
C MET A 290 -14.27 -0.52 -10.57
N ARG A 291 -15.20 -1.46 -10.34
CA ARG A 291 -15.05 -2.50 -9.30
C ARG A 291 -13.89 -3.44 -9.59
N ALA A 292 -13.66 -3.85 -10.84
CA ALA A 292 -12.50 -4.65 -11.22
C ALA A 292 -11.17 -3.91 -11.01
N VAL A 293 -11.08 -2.63 -11.39
CA VAL A 293 -9.90 -1.78 -11.14
C VAL A 293 -9.68 -1.54 -9.63
N GLN A 294 -10.74 -1.38 -8.84
CA GLN A 294 -10.64 -1.30 -7.38
C GLN A 294 -10.18 -2.63 -6.75
N LEU A 295 -10.62 -3.78 -7.29
CA LEU A 295 -10.15 -5.10 -6.85
C LEU A 295 -8.68 -5.32 -7.19
N VAL A 296 -8.23 -5.00 -8.41
CA VAL A 296 -6.80 -5.07 -8.79
C VAL A 296 -5.95 -4.15 -7.91
N LYS A 297 -6.42 -2.92 -7.61
CA LYS A 297 -5.75 -2.04 -6.65
C LYS A 297 -5.68 -2.65 -5.24
N LYS A 298 -6.76 -3.27 -4.76
CA LYS A 298 -6.76 -4.00 -3.47
C LYS A 298 -5.78 -5.18 -3.48
N CYS A 299 -5.71 -5.98 -4.53
CA CYS A 299 -4.72 -7.07 -4.64
C CYS A 299 -3.29 -6.52 -4.59
N ASN A 300 -3.00 -5.46 -5.34
CA ASN A 300 -1.66 -4.83 -5.36
C ASN A 300 -1.29 -4.15 -4.03
N ASP A 301 -2.27 -3.74 -3.23
CA ASP A 301 -2.03 -3.19 -1.89
C ASP A 301 -1.87 -4.30 -0.85
N LEU A 302 -2.66 -5.38 -0.93
CA LEU A 302 -2.51 -6.59 -0.12
C LEU A 302 -1.16 -7.28 -0.37
N GLU A 303 -0.68 -7.32 -1.62
CA GLU A 303 0.67 -7.82 -1.94
C GLU A 303 1.79 -7.00 -1.27
N LYS A 304 1.59 -5.68 -1.09
CA LYS A 304 2.54 -4.85 -0.35
C LYS A 304 2.40 -5.06 1.15
N GLU A 305 1.18 -5.22 1.65
CA GLU A 305 0.92 -5.54 3.05
C GLU A 305 1.57 -6.87 3.44
N MET A 306 1.50 -7.89 2.59
CA MET A 306 2.23 -9.15 2.81
C MET A 306 3.76 -8.96 2.79
N LYS A 307 4.31 -8.20 1.83
CA LYS A 307 5.76 -7.92 1.77
C LYS A 307 6.26 -7.10 2.96
N ASP A 308 5.50 -6.10 3.40
CA ASP A 308 5.79 -5.31 4.59
C ASP A 308 5.74 -6.20 5.86
N ILE A 309 4.78 -7.13 5.95
CA ILE A 309 4.68 -8.11 7.05
C ILE A 309 5.85 -9.10 7.02
N ASP A 310 6.26 -9.60 5.86
CA ASP A 310 7.42 -10.49 5.71
C ASP A 310 8.72 -9.77 6.12
N GLU A 311 8.91 -8.50 5.72
CA GLU A 311 10.01 -7.66 6.19
C GLU A 311 9.98 -7.44 7.71
N PHE A 312 8.81 -7.18 8.28
CA PHE A 312 8.66 -6.99 9.72
C PHE A 312 8.92 -8.29 10.50
N ALA A 313 8.51 -9.44 9.96
CA ALA A 313 8.81 -10.76 10.50
C ALA A 313 10.31 -11.08 10.42
N CYS A 314 11.01 -10.67 9.35
CA CYS A 314 12.47 -10.73 9.27
C CYS A 314 13.13 -9.87 10.36
N LYS A 315 12.74 -8.60 10.50
CA LYS A 315 13.29 -7.67 11.52
C LYS A 315 13.04 -8.20 12.95
N LEU A 316 11.83 -8.66 13.27
CA LEU A 316 11.53 -9.29 14.56
C LEU A 316 12.33 -10.58 14.82
N LYS A 317 12.67 -11.34 13.76
CA LYS A 317 13.50 -12.54 13.86
C LYS A 317 14.98 -12.19 14.10
N GLU A 318 15.48 -11.11 13.50
CA GLU A 318 16.80 -10.55 13.77
C GLU A 318 16.90 -10.00 15.19
N GLU A 319 15.91 -9.23 15.65
CA GLU A 319 15.81 -8.74 17.04
C GLU A 319 15.71 -9.90 18.04
N LYS A 320 14.91 -10.93 17.76
CA LYS A 320 14.84 -12.15 18.58
C LYS A 320 16.21 -12.83 18.68
N ASN A 321 16.89 -13.04 17.54
CA ASN A 321 18.22 -13.65 17.53
C ASN A 321 19.24 -12.79 18.30
N ALA A 322 19.16 -11.46 18.21
CA ALA A 322 20.00 -10.54 18.97
C ALA A 322 19.71 -10.57 20.47
N LEU A 323 18.45 -10.74 20.88
CA LEU A 323 18.06 -10.93 22.28
C LEU A 323 18.49 -12.30 22.81
N GLU A 324 18.38 -13.37 22.03
CA GLU A 324 18.87 -14.71 22.39
C GLU A 324 20.40 -14.70 22.55
N ASN A 325 21.14 -14.06 21.64
CA ASN A 325 22.60 -13.86 21.78
C ASN A 325 22.99 -13.01 23.00
N ARG A 326 22.16 -12.04 23.38
CA ARG A 326 22.37 -11.25 24.62
C ARG A 326 22.02 -12.04 25.88
N LEU A 327 21.04 -12.95 25.80
CA LEU A 327 20.68 -13.84 26.90
C LEU A 327 21.80 -14.86 27.15
N THR A 328 22.29 -15.56 26.12
CA THR A 328 23.40 -16.50 26.25
C THR A 328 24.68 -15.81 26.71
N GLN A 329 24.98 -14.59 26.23
CA GLN A 329 26.10 -13.80 26.75
C GLN A 329 25.91 -13.43 28.23
N CYS A 330 24.67 -13.18 28.68
CA CYS A 330 24.36 -12.92 30.09
C CYS A 330 24.49 -14.19 30.95
N GLU A 331 24.09 -15.35 30.42
CA GLU A 331 24.24 -16.66 31.06
C GLU A 331 25.73 -17.07 31.18
N ASP A 332 26.53 -16.84 30.13
CA ASP A 332 28.00 -17.02 30.13
C ASP A 332 28.70 -16.12 31.16
N ASN A 333 28.21 -14.89 31.34
CA ASN A 333 28.73 -13.96 32.34
C ASN A 333 28.28 -14.37 33.75
N LEU A 334 27.04 -14.83 33.93
CA LEU A 334 26.55 -15.38 35.19
C LEU A 334 27.33 -16.65 35.58
N MET A 335 27.61 -17.54 34.63
CA MET A 335 28.44 -18.73 34.81
C MET A 335 29.89 -18.37 35.15
N ARG A 336 30.47 -17.33 34.52
CA ARG A 336 31.79 -16.80 34.91
C ARG A 336 31.78 -16.27 36.34
N CYS A 337 30.87 -15.36 36.70
CA CYS A 337 30.80 -14.85 38.07
C CYS A 337 30.41 -15.92 39.11
N SER A 338 29.69 -16.97 38.71
CA SER A 338 29.41 -18.16 39.54
C SER A 338 30.69 -18.97 39.78
N ASN A 339 31.46 -19.25 38.72
CA ASN A 339 32.75 -19.94 38.80
C ASN A 339 33.78 -19.12 39.59
N GLU A 340 33.85 -17.80 39.40
CA GLU A 340 34.68 -16.89 40.19
C GLU A 340 34.28 -16.89 41.67
N ASN A 341 32.98 -16.87 41.98
CA ASN A 341 32.50 -17.03 43.36
C ASN A 341 32.86 -18.40 43.92
N HIS A 342 32.75 -19.47 43.13
CA HIS A 342 33.10 -20.82 43.56
C HIS A 342 34.60 -20.97 43.79
N GLU A 343 35.43 -20.34 42.96
CA GLU A 343 36.88 -20.30 43.12
C GLU A 343 37.29 -19.44 44.31
N LEU A 344 36.68 -18.26 44.52
CA LEU A 344 36.88 -17.44 45.72
C LEU A 344 36.46 -18.20 46.99
N LYS A 345 35.37 -18.98 46.94
CA LYS A 345 34.90 -19.84 48.03
C LYS A 345 35.87 -21.00 48.30
N SER A 346 36.44 -21.61 47.27
CA SER A 346 37.50 -22.62 47.41
C SER A 346 38.81 -22.01 47.93
N ARG A 347 39.22 -20.82 47.46
CA ARG A 347 40.36 -20.05 47.98
C ARG A 347 40.14 -19.67 49.46
N LEU A 348 38.92 -19.31 49.86
CA LEU A 348 38.55 -19.09 51.26
C LEU A 348 38.60 -20.38 52.10
N MET A 349 38.20 -21.53 51.57
CA MET A 349 38.41 -22.83 52.23
C MET A 349 39.90 -23.16 52.40
N HIS A 350 40.73 -22.93 51.37
CA HIS A 350 42.17 -23.14 51.46
C HIS A 350 42.84 -22.19 52.47
N MET A 351 42.45 -20.92 52.53
CA MET A 351 42.93 -20.00 53.58
C MET A 351 42.41 -20.39 54.97
N GLY A 352 41.19 -20.95 55.07
CA GLY A 352 40.64 -21.48 56.33
C GLY A 352 41.42 -22.67 56.91
N LEU A 353 42.17 -23.41 56.08
CA LEU A 353 42.97 -24.58 56.47
C LEU A 353 44.44 -24.26 56.76
N SER A 354 44.91 -23.02 56.56
CA SER A 354 46.31 -22.62 56.79
C SER A 354 46.45 -21.63 57.95
N LYS A 355 46.16 -22.07 59.18
CA LYS A 355 46.46 -21.31 60.41
C LYS A 355 47.92 -21.54 60.84
N GLY A 356 48.86 -20.79 60.25
CA GLY A 356 50.26 -20.78 60.66
C GLY A 356 50.93 -19.41 60.48
N CYS A 357 51.43 -18.85 61.59
CA CYS A 357 52.25 -17.62 61.70
C CYS A 357 51.72 -16.28 61.10
N GLN A 358 51.44 -15.35 62.02
CA GLN A 358 52.03 -14.00 62.13
C GLN A 358 52.71 -13.42 60.84
N CYS A 359 52.45 -12.17 60.44
CA CYS A 359 52.74 -10.96 61.23
C CYS A 359 51.84 -9.73 60.95
N SER A 360 51.84 -8.82 61.92
CA SER A 360 51.39 -7.41 61.93
C SER A 360 50.93 -6.73 60.62
N GLY A 361 49.67 -6.28 60.59
CA GLY A 361 49.13 -5.26 59.67
C GLY A 361 47.85 -4.64 60.25
N LYS A 362 47.70 -3.31 60.22
CA LYS A 362 46.59 -2.57 60.85
C LYS A 362 45.54 -2.08 59.82
N ASN A 363 44.29 -2.02 60.28
CA ASN A 363 43.24 -1.07 59.87
C ASN A 363 42.91 -0.92 58.36
N THR A 364 42.10 -1.84 57.81
CA THR A 364 41.34 -1.60 56.55
C THR A 364 39.91 -2.18 56.55
N SER A 365 39.68 -3.32 57.21
CA SER A 365 38.50 -4.18 56.92
C SER A 365 37.09 -3.63 57.19
N ASP A 366 36.91 -2.65 58.08
CA ASP A 366 35.57 -2.09 58.35
C ASP A 366 35.16 -0.99 57.37
N GLY A 367 36.13 -0.26 56.81
CA GLY A 367 35.87 0.88 55.93
C GLY A 367 35.14 0.48 54.65
N ASP A 368 35.62 -0.55 53.96
CA ASP A 368 34.95 -1.06 52.75
C ASP A 368 33.59 -1.72 53.07
N LYS A 369 33.42 -2.26 54.28
CA LYS A 369 32.14 -2.85 54.72
C LYS A 369 31.07 -1.78 54.96
N GLN A 370 31.42 -0.67 55.62
CA GLN A 370 30.55 0.51 55.71
C GLN A 370 30.29 1.12 54.32
N ARG A 371 31.33 1.27 53.49
CA ARG A 371 31.21 1.90 52.16
C ARG A 371 30.37 1.07 51.17
N LEU A 372 30.34 -0.26 51.31
CA LEU A 372 29.41 -1.13 50.58
C LEU A 372 27.99 -1.05 51.15
N GLN A 373 27.83 -0.95 52.47
CA GLN A 373 26.53 -0.74 53.11
C GLN A 373 25.89 0.60 52.69
N GLU A 374 26.65 1.72 52.72
CA GLU A 374 26.17 3.03 52.26
C GLU A 374 25.74 3.04 50.78
N LYS A 375 26.46 2.29 49.93
CA LYS A 375 26.08 2.10 48.52
C LYS A 375 24.79 1.27 48.40
N LEU A 376 24.67 0.19 49.15
CA LEU A 376 23.47 -0.64 49.19
C LEU A 376 22.26 0.15 49.69
N ASP A 377 22.43 0.98 50.72
CA ASP A 377 21.40 1.86 51.27
C ASP A 377 21.05 3.03 50.35
N THR A 378 21.99 3.44 49.48
CA THR A 378 21.75 4.45 48.43
C THR A 378 20.93 3.87 47.28
N VAL A 379 21.32 2.71 46.73
CA VAL A 379 20.51 1.99 45.75
C VAL A 379 19.14 1.61 46.33
N SER A 380 19.07 1.24 47.61
CA SER A 380 17.81 0.93 48.32
C SER A 380 16.95 2.16 48.66
N ARG A 381 17.49 3.38 48.50
CA ARG A 381 16.71 4.64 48.47
C ARG A 381 16.26 4.93 47.04
N GLU A 382 17.14 4.85 46.05
CA GLU A 382 16.81 5.10 44.64
C GLU A 382 15.72 4.15 44.12
N VAL A 383 15.80 2.85 44.42
CA VAL A 383 14.74 1.87 44.08
C VAL A 383 13.41 2.20 44.78
N ARG A 384 13.45 2.82 45.97
CA ARG A 384 12.27 3.23 46.72
C ARG A 384 11.64 4.48 46.10
N ASP A 385 12.47 5.48 45.77
CA ASP A 385 12.05 6.71 45.09
C ASP A 385 11.54 6.43 43.68
N MET A 386 12.08 5.42 42.99
CA MET A 386 11.56 4.97 41.70
C MET A 386 10.20 4.26 41.84
N LYS A 387 10.00 3.40 42.84
CA LYS A 387 8.68 2.82 43.16
C LYS A 387 7.66 3.87 43.62
N GLU A 388 8.12 4.90 44.32
CA GLU A 388 7.32 6.07 44.73
C GLU A 388 6.88 6.90 43.50
N LYS A 389 7.77 7.11 42.51
CA LYS A 389 7.45 7.72 41.21
C LYS A 389 6.52 6.86 40.37
N GLU A 390 6.77 5.55 40.29
CA GLU A 390 5.92 4.56 39.60
C GLU A 390 4.50 4.58 40.17
N LYS A 391 4.35 4.58 41.50
CA LYS A 391 3.06 4.66 42.19
C LYS A 391 2.34 5.99 41.93
N LYS A 392 3.07 7.11 41.81
CA LYS A 392 2.52 8.42 41.42
C LYS A 392 2.09 8.45 39.94
N LEU A 393 2.87 7.87 39.04
CA LEU A 393 2.51 7.72 37.62
C LEU A 393 1.30 6.81 37.45
N MET A 394 1.21 5.68 38.16
CA MET A 394 0.03 4.82 38.16
C MET A 394 -1.23 5.53 38.69
N ALA A 395 -1.09 6.36 39.73
CA ALA A 395 -2.20 7.18 40.22
C ALA A 395 -2.65 8.23 39.18
N GLU A 396 -1.71 8.85 38.45
CA GLU A 396 -2.03 9.83 37.40
C GLU A 396 -2.61 9.17 36.15
N ILE A 397 -2.08 8.02 35.71
CA ILE A 397 -2.66 7.19 34.64
C ILE A 397 -4.10 6.80 34.99
N LYS A 398 -4.35 6.41 36.26
CA LYS A 398 -5.72 6.15 36.73
C LYS A 398 -6.59 7.41 36.68
N ARG A 399 -6.09 8.56 37.17
CA ARG A 399 -6.81 9.85 37.11
C ARG A 399 -7.16 10.28 35.67
N LEU A 400 -6.26 10.04 34.73
CA LEU A 400 -6.46 10.31 33.30
C LEU A 400 -7.45 9.31 32.68
N SER A 401 -7.40 8.03 33.06
CA SER A 401 -8.38 7.01 32.65
C SER A 401 -9.78 7.30 33.18
N ASP A 402 -9.91 7.68 34.46
CA ASP A 402 -11.18 8.10 35.07
C ASP A 402 -11.75 9.36 34.40
N LYS A 403 -10.89 10.31 34.00
CA LYS A 403 -11.26 11.46 33.15
C LYS A 403 -11.70 11.04 31.74
N LEU A 404 -11.00 10.10 31.10
CA LEU A 404 -11.38 9.59 29.78
C LEU A 404 -12.76 8.91 29.84
N GLN A 405 -13.02 8.17 30.91
CA GLN A 405 -14.34 7.59 31.20
C GLN A 405 -15.41 8.65 31.45
N SER A 406 -15.10 9.76 32.14
CA SER A 406 -16.08 10.84 32.37
C SER A 406 -16.41 11.62 31.08
N VAL A 407 -15.42 11.89 30.23
CA VAL A 407 -15.62 12.49 28.89
C VAL A 407 -16.44 11.57 27.99
N SER A 408 -16.15 10.26 27.98
CA SER A 408 -16.94 9.25 27.25
C SER A 408 -18.40 9.16 27.74
N ARG A 409 -18.63 9.28 29.06
CA ARG A 409 -19.98 9.39 29.65
C ARG A 409 -20.69 10.71 29.31
N GLN A 410 -19.97 11.82 29.12
CA GLN A 410 -20.59 13.07 28.65
C GLN A 410 -20.95 13.03 27.16
N ALA A 411 -20.09 12.43 26.32
CA ALA A 411 -20.35 12.25 24.88
C ALA A 411 -21.60 11.40 24.59
N THR A 412 -21.95 10.46 25.48
CA THR A 412 -23.06 9.52 25.30
C THR A 412 -24.43 10.02 25.78
N VAL A 413 -24.52 11.21 26.40
CA VAL A 413 -25.79 11.78 26.90
C VAL A 413 -26.39 12.84 25.96
N CYS A 414 -25.58 13.46 25.09
CA CYS A 414 -26.00 14.61 24.28
C CYS A 414 -26.85 14.28 23.01
N SER A 415 -27.54 13.13 22.99
CA SER A 415 -28.43 12.74 21.89
C SER A 415 -29.72 12.07 22.39
N ARG A 416 -30.50 12.80 23.20
CA ARG A 416 -31.94 12.58 23.44
C ARG A 416 -32.57 13.69 24.28
N LYS A 417 -33.22 14.65 23.61
CA LYS A 417 -34.52 15.29 23.98
C LYS A 417 -34.75 16.59 23.19
N SER A 418 -35.17 16.44 21.94
CA SER A 418 -36.03 17.47 21.33
C SER A 418 -37.46 17.22 21.77
N SER A 419 -38.02 18.10 22.63
CA SER A 419 -39.41 18.60 22.54
C SER A 419 -39.94 19.23 23.84
N ARG A 420 -40.75 20.28 23.64
CA ARG A 420 -41.89 20.75 24.46
C ARG A 420 -41.65 21.76 25.61
N SER A 421 -42.57 22.74 25.66
CA SER A 421 -42.83 23.79 26.67
C SER A 421 -41.67 24.74 27.03
N THR A 422 -41.64 26.01 26.61
CA THR A 422 -42.57 27.17 26.82
C THR A 422 -42.66 27.71 28.26
N SER A 423 -41.96 28.80 28.57
CA SER A 423 -42.55 30.15 28.63
C SER A 423 -41.65 31.18 29.35
N ARG A 424 -41.67 32.44 28.87
CA ARG A 424 -41.16 33.68 29.53
C ARG A 424 -39.62 33.75 29.78
N SER A 425 -38.95 34.92 29.76
CA SER A 425 -39.28 36.24 29.18
C SER A 425 -38.08 37.21 29.26
N ARG A 426 -37.94 38.11 28.27
CA ARG A 426 -37.17 39.38 28.26
C ARG A 426 -35.63 39.31 28.19
N ASP A 427 -35.12 39.74 27.04
CA ASP A 427 -33.87 40.50 26.83
C ASP A 427 -33.89 41.89 27.53
N PRO A 428 -32.80 42.69 27.46
CA PRO A 428 -31.38 42.37 27.65
C PRO A 428 -30.72 43.31 28.69
N GLY A 429 -29.41 43.16 28.96
CA GLY A 429 -28.65 44.09 29.81
C GLY A 429 -27.14 43.99 29.62
N GLU A 430 -26.45 45.12 29.54
CA GLU A 430 -25.04 45.24 29.11
C GLU A 430 -24.18 46.00 30.16
N THR A 431 -22.86 45.78 30.13
CA THR A 431 -21.78 46.53 30.84
C THR A 431 -21.56 46.31 32.35
N THR A 432 -20.36 46.71 32.81
CA THR A 432 -19.77 46.57 34.18
C THR A 432 -19.52 45.12 34.62
N ALA A 433 -18.32 44.52 34.67
CA ALA A 433 -16.91 44.96 34.64
C ALA A 433 -16.31 45.47 35.97
N LYS A 434 -15.18 44.84 36.39
CA LYS A 434 -14.27 45.14 37.53
C LYS A 434 -14.82 44.79 38.93
N LEU A 435 -14.02 44.32 39.92
CA LEU A 435 -12.56 44.05 39.97
C LEU A 435 -12.18 43.07 41.13
N LEU A 436 -10.97 42.48 41.03
CA LEU A 436 -10.20 41.68 42.03
C LEU A 436 -10.70 40.23 42.28
N ALA A 437 -10.01 39.12 41.99
CA ALA A 437 -8.60 38.73 41.72
C ALA A 437 -7.79 38.23 42.94
N SER A 438 -7.45 36.93 42.93
CA SER A 438 -6.37 36.33 43.74
C SER A 438 -5.82 35.01 43.17
N ASN A 439 -4.75 35.13 42.37
CA ASN A 439 -3.58 34.24 42.27
C ASN A 439 -3.66 32.82 41.65
N LEU A 440 -2.61 32.55 40.83
CA LEU A 440 -2.05 31.25 40.38
C LEU A 440 -2.65 30.55 39.13
N PRO A 441 -2.25 31.00 37.92
CA PRO A 441 -2.22 30.16 36.70
C PRO A 441 -1.03 29.20 36.72
N THR A 442 -1.20 27.98 36.21
CA THR A 442 -0.13 26.97 36.09
C THR A 442 0.90 27.34 35.02
N ALA A 443 2.18 27.05 35.27
CA ALA A 443 3.32 27.61 34.53
C ALA A 443 3.44 27.27 33.03
N GLU A 444 2.65 26.34 32.51
CA GLU A 444 2.76 25.85 31.12
C GLU A 444 2.06 26.77 30.09
N SER A 445 1.00 27.49 30.48
CA SER A 445 0.25 28.36 29.56
C SER A 445 1.00 29.64 29.20
N VAL A 446 1.70 30.24 30.18
CA VAL A 446 2.43 31.50 29.98
C VAL A 446 3.64 31.31 29.07
N GLN A 447 4.31 30.15 29.16
CA GLN A 447 5.44 29.84 28.29
C GLN A 447 5.01 29.75 26.82
N GLN A 448 3.86 29.11 26.52
CA GLN A 448 3.34 29.05 25.15
C GLN A 448 2.95 30.43 24.60
N GLU A 449 2.29 31.29 25.38
CA GLU A 449 1.96 32.65 24.92
C GLU A 449 3.22 33.51 24.72
N VAL A 450 4.20 33.41 25.62
CA VAL A 450 5.49 34.11 25.50
C VAL A 450 6.30 33.62 24.30
N ASP A 451 6.33 32.32 24.01
CA ASP A 451 7.07 31.78 22.88
C ASP A 451 6.34 31.99 21.55
N ILE A 452 5.00 31.99 21.52
CA ILE A 452 4.21 32.45 20.36
C ILE A 452 4.43 33.94 20.13
N ALA A 453 4.55 34.77 21.18
CA ALA A 453 4.87 36.18 21.05
C ALA A 453 6.30 36.40 20.52
N LYS A 454 7.30 35.66 21.01
CA LYS A 454 8.67 35.67 20.47
C LYS A 454 8.71 35.22 19.02
N LEU A 455 8.04 34.12 18.67
CA LEU A 455 7.99 33.62 17.29
C LEU A 455 7.28 34.59 16.35
N LYS A 456 6.22 35.28 16.80
CA LYS A 456 5.61 36.37 16.02
C LYS A 456 6.54 37.58 15.86
N ALA A 457 7.22 38.00 16.94
CA ALA A 457 8.20 39.08 16.86
C ALA A 457 9.39 38.73 15.95
N GLU A 458 9.84 37.48 15.98
CA GLU A 458 10.91 36.98 15.11
C GLU A 458 10.44 36.82 13.66
N VAL A 459 9.20 36.39 13.41
CA VAL A 459 8.61 36.36 12.05
C VAL A 459 8.44 37.78 11.48
N GLU A 460 8.00 38.77 12.27
CA GLU A 460 7.97 40.16 11.80
C GLU A 460 9.39 40.75 11.64
N ARG A 461 10.35 40.37 12.49
CA ARG A 461 11.77 40.74 12.30
C ARG A 461 12.34 40.14 11.01
N LEU A 462 12.08 38.87 10.75
CA LEU A 462 12.50 38.17 9.53
C LEU A 462 11.75 38.66 8.29
N LYS A 463 10.50 39.11 8.40
CA LYS A 463 9.82 39.87 7.32
C LYS A 463 10.52 41.19 7.07
N VAL A 464 10.79 42.00 8.09
CA VAL A 464 11.48 43.30 7.90
C VAL A 464 12.89 43.11 7.36
N ASP A 465 13.63 42.09 7.80
CA ASP A 465 14.97 41.80 7.27
C ASP A 465 14.94 41.10 5.90
N LYS A 466 13.85 40.41 5.55
CA LYS A 466 13.54 39.96 4.19
C LYS A 466 13.19 41.15 3.29
N GLU A 467 12.28 42.04 3.68
CA GLU A 467 11.95 43.27 2.94
C GLU A 467 13.18 44.17 2.78
N ARG A 468 14.08 44.20 3.78
CA ARG A 468 15.39 44.85 3.65
C ARG A 468 16.36 44.06 2.77
N SER A 469 16.32 42.73 2.72
CA SER A 469 17.17 41.96 1.79
C SER A 469 16.67 42.10 0.36
N GLU A 470 15.36 42.04 0.13
CA GLU A 470 14.69 42.33 -1.12
C GLU A 470 14.94 43.79 -1.54
N ALA A 471 14.79 44.79 -0.67
CA ALA A 471 15.15 46.18 -0.99
C ALA A 471 16.66 46.42 -1.19
N ARG A 472 17.54 45.58 -0.62
CA ARG A 472 18.99 45.59 -0.92
C ARG A 472 19.29 44.91 -2.26
N CYS A 473 18.62 43.81 -2.58
CA CYS A 473 18.68 43.18 -3.90
C CYS A 473 18.07 44.08 -4.97
N GLN A 474 17.00 44.80 -4.69
CA GLN A 474 16.39 45.80 -5.57
C GLN A 474 17.38 46.92 -5.83
N LYS A 475 17.97 47.53 -4.77
CA LYS A 475 19.02 48.55 -4.93
C LYS A 475 20.24 48.04 -5.69
N LEU A 476 20.74 46.83 -5.41
CA LEU A 476 21.83 46.24 -6.17
C LEU A 476 21.43 45.93 -7.62
N HIS A 477 20.16 45.62 -7.89
CA HIS A 477 19.65 45.41 -9.24
C HIS A 477 19.48 46.74 -10.00
N ASP A 478 19.05 47.81 -9.32
CA ASP A 478 18.92 49.17 -9.85
C ASP A 478 20.31 49.80 -10.08
N GLU A 479 21.26 49.56 -9.17
CA GLU A 479 22.68 49.92 -9.30
C GLU A 479 23.35 49.13 -10.44
N MET A 480 23.06 47.82 -10.61
CA MET A 480 23.52 47.08 -11.79
C MET A 480 22.82 47.48 -13.09
N ALA A 481 21.54 47.88 -13.07
CA ALA A 481 20.82 48.34 -14.27
C ALA A 481 21.31 49.71 -14.74
N SER A 482 21.54 50.66 -13.81
CA SER A 482 22.13 51.96 -14.11
C SER A 482 23.60 51.87 -14.55
N MET A 483 24.38 50.93 -13.99
CA MET A 483 25.73 50.61 -14.46
C MET A 483 25.74 49.88 -15.80
N SER A 484 24.73 49.05 -16.10
CA SER A 484 24.55 48.41 -17.42
C SER A 484 24.45 49.47 -18.51
N ASP A 485 23.43 50.32 -18.45
CA ASP A 485 23.08 51.13 -19.61
C ASP A 485 24.05 52.32 -19.80
N THR A 486 24.63 52.85 -18.72
CA THR A 486 25.65 53.91 -18.83
C THR A 486 27.06 53.37 -19.13
N GLY A 487 27.40 52.17 -18.61
CA GLY A 487 28.68 51.51 -18.86
C GLY A 487 28.77 50.92 -20.27
N VAL A 488 27.74 50.19 -20.72
CA VAL A 488 27.68 49.61 -22.07
C VAL A 488 27.60 50.69 -23.14
N VAL A 489 26.82 51.78 -22.95
CA VAL A 489 26.80 52.88 -23.94
C VAL A 489 28.16 53.59 -24.02
N ASN A 490 28.84 53.87 -22.90
CA ASN A 490 30.18 54.48 -22.96
C ASN A 490 31.22 53.53 -23.59
N LEU A 491 31.19 52.23 -23.28
CA LEU A 491 32.11 51.26 -23.88
C LEU A 491 31.81 51.03 -25.37
N VAL A 492 30.55 50.93 -25.78
CA VAL A 492 30.16 50.83 -27.21
C VAL A 492 30.47 52.13 -27.96
N GLN A 493 30.37 53.30 -27.32
CA GLN A 493 30.76 54.57 -27.93
C GLN A 493 32.29 54.73 -28.03
N GLN A 494 33.06 54.30 -27.03
CA GLN A 494 34.52 54.24 -27.10
C GLN A 494 35.01 53.19 -28.10
N ILE A 495 34.37 52.02 -28.17
CA ILE A 495 34.66 50.99 -29.19
C ILE A 495 34.28 51.52 -30.57
N SER A 496 33.12 52.15 -30.77
CA SER A 496 32.76 52.77 -32.06
C SER A 496 33.72 53.89 -32.50
N LEU A 497 34.27 54.65 -31.54
CA LEU A 497 35.32 55.63 -31.82
C LEU A 497 36.67 54.95 -32.13
N LYS A 498 37.06 53.92 -31.37
CA LYS A 498 38.29 53.16 -31.60
C LYS A 498 38.24 52.34 -32.89
N ASP A 499 37.09 51.81 -33.29
CA ASP A 499 36.87 51.16 -34.58
C ASP A 499 36.91 52.16 -35.73
N LYS A 500 36.44 53.40 -35.53
CA LYS A 500 36.62 54.48 -36.52
C LYS A 500 38.08 54.91 -36.64
N GLU A 501 38.81 54.99 -35.53
CA GLU A 501 40.27 55.17 -35.54
C GLU A 501 40.98 53.96 -36.18
N LEU A 502 40.53 52.73 -35.94
CA LEU A 502 41.10 51.51 -36.55
C LEU A 502 40.85 51.47 -38.05
N VAL A 503 39.65 51.84 -38.50
CA VAL A 503 39.32 51.99 -39.93
C VAL A 503 40.10 53.14 -40.56
N ALA A 504 40.28 54.27 -39.86
CA ALA A 504 41.11 55.37 -40.34
C ALA A 504 42.59 54.96 -40.45
N VAL A 505 43.15 54.27 -39.45
CA VAL A 505 44.51 53.72 -39.48
C VAL A 505 44.65 52.58 -40.48
N GLN A 506 43.59 51.80 -40.75
CA GLN A 506 43.58 50.80 -41.84
C GLN A 506 43.48 51.45 -43.22
N GLN A 507 42.77 52.58 -43.37
CA GLN A 507 42.79 53.39 -44.58
C GLN A 507 44.13 54.08 -44.79
N GLU A 508 44.74 54.63 -43.73
CA GLU A 508 46.07 55.23 -43.77
C GLU A 508 47.15 54.17 -44.05
N ASN A 509 47.11 53.01 -43.41
CA ASN A 509 48.04 51.92 -43.66
C ASN A 509 47.82 51.28 -45.05
N SER A 510 46.58 51.15 -45.54
CA SER A 510 46.33 50.71 -46.93
C SER A 510 46.68 51.79 -47.97
N ASN A 511 46.66 53.08 -47.61
CA ASN A 511 47.21 54.15 -48.43
C ASN A 511 48.74 54.17 -48.40
N LEU A 512 49.39 53.93 -47.25
CA LEU A 512 50.84 53.74 -47.12
C LEU A 512 51.32 52.45 -47.81
N ILE A 513 50.46 51.43 -47.93
CA ILE A 513 50.71 50.23 -48.74
C ILE A 513 50.53 50.54 -50.24
N ARG A 514 49.55 51.36 -50.64
CA ARG A 514 49.47 51.90 -52.02
C ARG A 514 50.66 52.80 -52.35
N GLU A 515 51.13 53.60 -51.40
CA GLU A 515 52.26 54.50 -51.57
C GLU A 515 53.58 53.71 -51.58
N ASN A 516 53.74 52.68 -50.75
CA ASN A 516 54.84 51.71 -50.89
C ASN A 516 54.75 50.91 -52.19
N ALA A 517 53.56 50.59 -52.70
CA ALA A 517 53.38 49.92 -53.98
C ALA A 517 53.76 50.86 -55.15
N ASN A 518 53.35 52.14 -55.09
CA ASN A 518 53.74 53.16 -56.06
C ASN A 518 55.24 53.47 -55.98
N LEU A 519 55.82 53.58 -54.78
CA LEU A 519 57.26 53.76 -54.59
C LEU A 519 58.05 52.53 -55.04
N LYS A 520 57.57 51.30 -54.82
CA LYS A 520 58.13 50.10 -55.44
C LYS A 520 57.96 50.09 -56.96
N MET A 521 56.86 50.59 -57.50
CA MET A 521 56.65 50.70 -58.94
C MET A 521 57.61 51.73 -59.55
N HIS A 522 57.81 52.88 -58.91
CA HIS A 522 58.80 53.88 -59.29
C HIS A 522 60.24 53.35 -59.16
N LEU A 523 60.58 52.64 -58.07
CA LEU A 523 61.89 51.99 -57.92
C LEU A 523 62.13 50.91 -58.98
N LYS A 524 61.10 50.13 -59.35
CA LYS A 524 61.24 49.08 -60.36
C LYS A 524 61.32 49.65 -61.78
N VAL A 525 60.51 50.66 -62.11
CA VAL A 525 60.63 51.41 -63.37
C VAL A 525 62.01 52.09 -63.46
N ALA A 526 62.50 52.69 -62.37
CA ALA A 526 63.84 53.28 -62.29
C ALA A 526 65.01 52.26 -62.28
N GLN A 527 64.73 50.95 -62.25
CA GLN A 527 65.75 49.88 -62.34
C GLN A 527 65.67 49.07 -63.64
N GLU A 528 64.58 49.19 -64.42
CA GLU A 528 64.41 48.49 -65.69
C GLU A 528 64.53 49.42 -66.92
N THR A 529 64.75 50.74 -66.75
CA THR A 529 65.01 51.70 -67.84
C THR A 529 66.20 52.66 -67.63
N THR A 530 67.44 52.16 -67.70
CA THR A 530 68.59 52.85 -68.35
C THR A 530 69.76 51.87 -68.55
N SER A 531 69.70 51.09 -69.62
CA SER A 531 70.92 50.78 -70.37
C SER A 531 71.21 51.93 -71.34
N SER A 532 72.40 51.93 -71.94
CA SER A 532 72.91 52.90 -72.94
C SER A 532 73.81 54.05 -72.44
N THR A 533 75.01 54.06 -73.02
CA THR A 533 75.88 55.21 -73.38
C THR A 533 76.49 56.16 -72.33
N ASP A 534 75.74 56.92 -71.53
CA ASP A 534 76.26 58.22 -71.04
C ASP A 534 77.14 58.24 -69.77
N LEU A 535 77.30 57.12 -69.06
CA LEU A 535 78.27 57.03 -67.94
C LEU A 535 79.68 56.57 -68.36
N ARG A 536 79.89 56.25 -69.66
CA ARG A 536 81.21 55.86 -70.19
C ARG A 536 81.94 56.99 -70.94
N SER A 537 81.21 58.04 -71.34
CA SER A 537 81.73 59.26 -71.97
C SER A 537 82.41 60.19 -70.95
N LEU A 538 81.81 60.41 -69.77
CA LEU A 538 82.36 61.30 -68.74
C LEU A 538 83.72 60.82 -68.17
N LEU A 539 83.87 59.51 -67.92
CA LEU A 539 85.15 58.94 -67.48
C LEU A 539 86.26 59.09 -68.54
N THR A 540 85.91 58.94 -69.82
CA THR A 540 86.86 59.07 -70.94
C THR A 540 87.14 60.53 -71.36
N GLN A 541 86.53 61.51 -70.69
CA GLN A 541 86.90 62.92 -70.79
C GLN A 541 88.00 63.26 -69.75
N VAL A 542 87.78 62.93 -68.48
CA VAL A 542 88.72 63.24 -67.37
C VAL A 542 90.11 62.62 -67.60
N GLU A 543 90.19 61.46 -68.25
CA GLU A 543 91.48 60.84 -68.59
C GLU A 543 92.23 61.52 -69.76
N LYS A 544 91.55 62.29 -70.62
CA LYS A 544 92.21 63.10 -71.67
C LYS A 544 92.81 64.37 -71.09
N ASP A 545 92.06 65.05 -70.22
CA ASP A 545 92.50 66.30 -69.58
C ASP A 545 93.75 66.06 -68.70
N LYS A 546 93.85 64.86 -68.10
CA LYS A 546 95.03 64.35 -67.38
C LYS A 546 96.26 64.08 -68.25
N ILE A 547 96.11 63.89 -69.57
CA ILE A 547 97.21 63.67 -70.51
C ILE A 547 97.74 65.01 -71.05
N ALA A 548 96.85 65.96 -71.37
CA ALA A 548 97.23 67.30 -71.82
C ALA A 548 98.19 67.98 -70.83
N ALA A 549 97.81 68.03 -69.55
CA ALA A 549 98.58 68.67 -68.47
C ALA A 549 99.96 68.03 -68.18
N LYS A 550 100.29 66.86 -68.78
CA LYS A 550 101.63 66.27 -68.69
C LYS A 550 102.58 66.69 -69.81
N SER A 551 102.06 67.16 -70.94
CA SER A 551 102.88 67.53 -72.10
C SER A 551 103.55 68.90 -71.94
N GLU A 552 102.83 69.88 -71.38
CA GLU A 552 103.35 71.24 -71.16
C GLU A 552 104.51 71.26 -70.14
N LEU A 553 104.42 70.42 -69.10
CA LEU A 553 105.44 70.31 -68.05
C LEU A 553 106.78 69.71 -68.53
N GLN A 554 106.84 69.09 -69.72
CA GLN A 554 108.08 68.58 -70.29
C GLN A 554 108.80 69.58 -71.22
N SER A 555 108.10 70.59 -71.75
CA SER A 555 108.70 71.62 -72.63
C SER A 555 109.55 72.62 -71.83
N LEU A 556 109.01 73.14 -70.72
CA LEU A 556 109.68 74.11 -69.83
C LEU A 556 110.96 73.57 -69.19
N GLN A 557 111.13 72.24 -69.13
CA GLN A 557 112.35 71.62 -68.61
C GLN A 557 113.48 71.58 -69.66
N ALA A 558 113.19 71.71 -70.96
CA ALA A 558 114.19 71.75 -72.03
C ALA A 558 114.80 73.14 -72.24
N GLU A 559 114.03 74.22 -72.08
CA GLU A 559 114.51 75.60 -72.26
C GLU A 559 115.53 76.02 -71.19
N ARG A 560 115.39 75.49 -69.96
CA ARG A 560 116.25 75.79 -68.80
C ARG A 560 117.71 75.37 -69.04
N ASP A 561 117.93 74.24 -69.70
CA ASP A 561 119.28 73.68 -69.90
C ASP A 561 120.03 74.36 -71.05
N ALA A 562 119.34 74.80 -72.10
CA ALA A 562 119.93 75.52 -73.24
C ALA A 562 120.57 76.87 -72.86
N ILE A 563 120.07 77.53 -71.81
CA ILE A 563 120.58 78.82 -71.33
C ILE A 563 121.91 78.65 -70.55
N HIS A 564 122.16 77.48 -69.96
CA HIS A 564 123.27 77.31 -69.02
C HIS A 564 124.65 77.19 -69.70
N GLU A 565 124.69 76.92 -71.01
CA GLU A 565 125.92 76.65 -71.76
C GLU A 565 126.51 77.89 -72.45
N GLN A 566 125.70 78.92 -72.74
CA GLN A 566 126.17 80.14 -73.41
C GLN A 566 126.98 81.08 -72.50
N LEU A 567 126.86 80.97 -71.19
CA LEU A 567 127.44 81.91 -70.22
C LEU A 567 128.90 81.60 -69.80
N LYS A 568 129.54 80.58 -70.39
CA LYS A 568 130.89 80.13 -70.00
C LYS A 568 132.01 80.45 -71.01
N PHE A 569 131.69 81.13 -72.11
CA PHE A 569 132.64 81.47 -73.18
C PHE A 569 133.04 82.95 -73.24
N VAL A 570 132.38 83.84 -72.50
CA VAL A 570 132.51 85.30 -72.66
C VAL A 570 133.09 85.96 -71.40
N THR A 571 134.42 85.86 -71.22
CA THR A 571 135.33 87.00 -70.95
C THR A 571 136.79 86.54 -70.69
N GLY A 572 137.76 87.28 -71.22
CA GLY A 572 139.19 87.11 -70.90
C GLY A 572 140.12 88.06 -71.67
N LYS A 573 141.34 88.23 -71.14
CA LYS A 573 142.53 88.95 -71.66
C LYS A 573 142.60 90.49 -71.57
N LEU A 574 143.53 90.99 -70.72
CA LEU A 574 144.47 92.16 -70.83
C LEU A 574 145.26 92.26 -69.48
N ALA A 575 146.37 92.96 -69.26
CA ALA A 575 147.33 93.76 -70.06
C ALA A 575 148.76 93.65 -69.43
N GLU A 576 149.78 94.39 -69.91
CA GLU A 576 151.22 94.20 -69.53
C GLU A 576 152.09 95.49 -69.69
N GLN A 577 153.33 95.49 -69.12
CA GLN A 577 154.58 96.27 -69.47
C GLN A 577 154.97 97.63 -68.81
N GLN A 578 156.28 97.82 -68.47
CA GLN A 578 157.27 98.83 -69.00
C GLN A 578 158.69 98.81 -68.31
N SER A 579 159.72 99.60 -68.74
CA SER A 579 161.20 99.30 -68.56
C SER A 579 162.28 100.44 -68.75
N GLN A 580 163.58 100.18 -68.38
CA GLN A 580 164.92 100.82 -68.75
C GLN A 580 165.38 102.18 -68.10
N ARG A 581 166.65 102.71 -68.14
CA ARG A 581 167.94 102.43 -68.87
C ARG A 581 169.33 102.71 -68.14
N PHE A 582 170.34 103.32 -68.80
CA PHE A 582 171.82 103.46 -68.48
C PHE A 582 172.35 104.92 -68.76
N ASP A 583 173.63 105.39 -68.96
CA ASP A 583 175.05 104.98 -69.30
C ASP A 583 176.06 106.07 -68.72
N GLY A 584 177.42 106.22 -68.85
CA GLY A 584 178.61 105.52 -69.45
C GLY A 584 179.98 106.36 -69.42
N ASP A 585 181.17 105.71 -69.56
CA ASP A 585 182.57 106.11 -70.02
C ASP A 585 183.51 107.25 -69.48
N ARG A 586 184.82 106.92 -69.18
CA ARG A 586 186.04 106.98 -70.09
C ARG A 586 187.43 106.91 -69.36
N VAL A 587 188.53 106.58 -70.08
CA VAL A 587 189.81 106.00 -69.52
C VAL A 587 191.16 106.74 -69.76
N ASN A 588 191.32 107.59 -70.79
CA ASN A 588 192.64 107.86 -71.40
C ASN A 588 193.61 108.86 -70.70
N GLN A 589 193.74 108.85 -69.37
CA GLN A 589 194.83 109.54 -68.65
C GLN A 589 195.69 108.61 -67.76
N LEU A 590 195.37 107.31 -67.72
CA LEU A 590 195.91 106.32 -66.77
C LEU A 590 197.39 105.90 -66.91
N GLU A 591 198.16 106.41 -67.88
CA GLU A 591 199.56 105.95 -68.09
C GLU A 591 200.66 106.90 -67.59
N ILE A 592 200.36 108.18 -67.31
CA ILE A 592 201.38 109.15 -66.83
C ILE A 592 201.38 109.21 -65.29
N GLU A 593 200.21 109.27 -64.65
CA GLU A 593 200.07 109.30 -63.18
C GLU A 593 200.70 108.08 -62.48
N ARG A 594 200.89 106.97 -63.22
CA ARG A 594 201.63 105.78 -62.77
C ARG A 594 203.07 106.09 -62.31
N ARG A 595 203.64 107.25 -62.68
CA ARG A 595 204.96 107.71 -62.22
C ARG A 595 204.97 109.04 -61.46
N GLU A 596 203.80 109.61 -61.18
CA GLU A 596 203.61 110.64 -60.12
C GLU A 596 202.98 110.05 -58.83
N LEU A 597 203.07 108.71 -58.74
CA LEU A 597 203.41 107.93 -57.55
C LEU A 597 202.20 107.55 -56.67
N LEU A 598 202.13 106.34 -56.10
CA LEU A 598 203.07 105.81 -55.09
C LEU A 598 203.39 106.75 -53.90
N GLN A 599 203.08 108.05 -54.00
CA GLN A 599 203.22 109.08 -52.98
C GLN A 599 201.86 109.73 -52.71
N GLN A 600 201.04 109.96 -53.76
CA GLN A 600 199.62 110.33 -53.59
C GLN A 600 198.77 109.14 -53.09
N LYS A 601 199.21 107.89 -53.30
CA LYS A 601 198.50 106.67 -52.85
C LYS A 601 198.24 106.66 -51.32
N GLY A 602 199.10 107.28 -50.52
CA GLY A 602 198.90 107.41 -49.07
C GLY A 602 197.81 108.43 -48.67
N SER A 603 197.52 109.42 -49.52
CA SER A 603 196.44 110.39 -49.29
C SER A 603 195.07 109.72 -49.36
N ASN A 604 194.81 109.01 -50.45
CA ASN A 604 193.45 108.60 -50.81
C ASN A 604 192.90 107.44 -49.96
N GLN A 605 193.74 106.75 -49.20
CA GLN A 605 193.29 105.80 -48.17
C GLN A 605 192.44 106.47 -47.09
N THR A 606 192.65 107.76 -46.80
CA THR A 606 191.80 108.52 -45.87
C THR A 606 190.42 108.84 -46.44
N HIS A 607 190.30 108.97 -47.77
CA HIS A 607 189.03 109.27 -48.43
C HIS A 607 188.10 108.05 -48.49
N ILE A 608 188.68 106.85 -48.64
CA ILE A 608 187.94 105.57 -48.59
C ILE A 608 187.25 105.41 -47.23
N ALA A 609 187.94 105.70 -46.11
CA ALA A 609 187.36 105.61 -44.77
C ALA A 609 186.14 106.53 -44.56
N ASN A 610 186.10 107.71 -45.19
CA ASN A 610 184.93 108.60 -45.14
C ASN A 610 183.75 108.10 -45.97
N LEU A 611 183.99 107.36 -47.07
CA LEU A 611 182.92 106.73 -47.85
C LEU A 611 182.35 105.50 -47.12
N GLU A 612 183.19 104.70 -46.46
CA GLU A 612 182.72 103.62 -45.58
C GLU A 612 181.83 104.13 -44.43
N GLN A 613 182.11 105.32 -43.90
CA GLN A 613 181.29 105.96 -42.87
C GLN A 613 179.86 106.25 -43.37
N GLN A 614 179.70 106.67 -44.63
CA GLN A 614 178.39 107.00 -45.23
C GLN A 614 177.55 105.75 -45.53
N VAL A 615 178.17 104.64 -45.95
CA VAL A 615 177.46 103.37 -46.17
C VAL A 615 176.77 102.91 -44.89
N ARG A 616 177.49 102.91 -43.76
CA ARG A 616 176.97 102.50 -42.44
C ARG A 616 175.76 103.32 -42.00
N THR A 617 175.70 104.61 -42.33
CA THR A 617 174.52 105.45 -42.02
C THR A 617 173.28 105.10 -42.84
N LEU A 618 173.43 104.63 -44.08
CA LEU A 618 172.29 104.20 -44.91
C LEU A 618 171.81 102.79 -44.51
N GLU A 619 172.71 101.89 -44.12
CA GLU A 619 172.37 100.57 -43.57
C GLU A 619 171.54 100.67 -42.27
N ALA A 620 171.86 101.66 -41.41
CA ALA A 620 171.10 101.92 -40.18
C ALA A 620 169.64 102.32 -40.47
N GLU A 621 169.38 103.21 -41.43
CA GLU A 621 168.01 103.65 -41.72
C GLU A 621 167.19 102.54 -42.43
N LEU A 622 167.83 101.68 -43.23
CA LEU A 622 167.18 100.52 -43.87
C LEU A 622 166.70 99.45 -42.86
N THR A 623 167.48 99.19 -41.81
CA THR A 623 167.10 98.21 -40.76
C THR A 623 165.93 98.70 -39.89
N LYS A 624 165.84 100.02 -39.68
CA LYS A 624 164.76 100.73 -38.97
C LYS A 624 163.43 100.70 -39.72
N GLN A 625 163.45 100.83 -41.05
CA GLN A 625 162.24 100.66 -41.88
C GLN A 625 161.70 99.22 -41.84
N ARG A 626 162.58 98.21 -41.88
CA ARG A 626 162.19 96.79 -41.80
C ARG A 626 161.51 96.42 -40.47
N THR A 627 161.92 97.03 -39.36
CA THR A 627 161.33 96.73 -38.04
C THR A 627 159.92 97.30 -37.89
N LEU A 628 159.64 98.50 -38.41
CA LEU A 628 158.29 99.10 -38.41
C LEU A 628 157.30 98.28 -39.25
N TYR A 629 157.72 97.80 -40.43
CA TYR A 629 156.88 96.94 -41.29
C TYR A 629 156.45 95.64 -40.59
N LEU A 630 157.36 94.99 -39.86
CA LEU A 630 157.06 93.76 -39.11
C LEU A 630 156.08 93.99 -37.95
N GLN A 631 156.16 95.12 -37.25
CA GLN A 631 155.18 95.47 -36.21
C GLN A 631 153.78 95.69 -36.79
N LEU A 632 153.68 96.38 -37.93
CA LEU A 632 152.39 96.64 -38.58
C LEU A 632 151.72 95.34 -39.04
N LYS A 633 152.49 94.41 -39.61
CA LYS A 633 152.01 93.08 -40.02
C LYS A 633 151.45 92.28 -38.85
N ASN A 634 152.17 92.21 -37.73
CA ASN A 634 151.73 91.47 -36.55
C ASN A 634 150.44 92.06 -35.94
N LEU A 635 150.28 93.39 -35.95
CA LEU A 635 149.05 94.06 -35.53
C LEU A 635 147.86 93.65 -36.41
N GLN A 636 148.04 93.60 -37.73
CA GLN A 636 146.97 93.20 -38.65
C GLN A 636 146.58 91.73 -38.48
N GLU A 637 147.56 90.84 -38.32
CA GLU A 637 147.30 89.42 -38.04
C GLU A 637 146.55 89.20 -36.71
N GLN A 638 146.82 90.04 -35.69
CA GLN A 638 146.03 90.04 -34.45
C GLN A 638 144.60 90.57 -34.64
N THR A 639 144.38 91.61 -35.44
CA THR A 639 143.01 92.11 -35.69
C THR A 639 142.16 91.11 -36.46
N ASP A 640 142.73 90.45 -37.48
CA ASP A 640 142.01 89.47 -38.29
C ASP A 640 141.63 88.22 -37.45
N ALA A 641 142.54 87.75 -36.60
CA ALA A 641 142.27 86.65 -35.67
C ALA A 641 141.14 86.96 -34.67
N ASN A 642 141.17 88.15 -34.06
CA ASN A 642 140.12 88.59 -33.12
C ASN A 642 138.76 88.74 -33.82
N LEU A 643 138.74 89.27 -35.05
CA LEU A 643 137.50 89.45 -35.82
C LEU A 643 136.87 88.09 -36.19
N MET A 644 137.69 87.08 -36.51
CA MET A 644 137.24 85.70 -36.74
C MET A 644 136.63 85.06 -35.48
N VAL A 645 137.20 85.30 -34.30
CA VAL A 645 136.60 84.84 -33.01
C VAL A 645 135.23 85.48 -32.79
N CYS A 646 135.11 86.81 -32.92
CA CYS A 646 133.84 87.52 -32.77
C CYS A 646 132.75 87.04 -33.75
N GLN A 647 133.12 86.69 -34.99
CA GLN A 647 132.18 86.10 -35.96
C GLN A 647 131.74 84.68 -35.57
N GLY A 648 132.64 83.89 -34.97
CA GLY A 648 132.32 82.57 -34.42
C GLY A 648 131.32 82.65 -33.26
N GLU A 649 131.57 83.52 -32.29
CA GLU A 649 130.70 83.75 -31.13
C GLU A 649 129.31 84.26 -31.56
N LEU A 650 129.25 85.26 -32.45
CA LEU A 650 127.98 85.77 -33.01
C LEU A 650 127.19 84.67 -33.73
N SER A 651 127.88 83.75 -34.41
CA SER A 651 127.26 82.60 -35.09
C SER A 651 126.76 81.54 -34.11
N GLN A 652 127.39 81.41 -32.94
CA GLN A 652 126.96 80.51 -31.88
C GLN A 652 125.73 81.07 -31.14
N PHE A 653 125.76 82.33 -30.72
CA PHE A 653 124.60 82.99 -30.11
C PHE A 653 123.34 82.94 -30.99
N LYS A 654 123.48 83.03 -32.32
CA LYS A 654 122.36 82.86 -33.27
C LYS A 654 121.75 81.45 -33.23
N LYS A 655 122.57 80.39 -33.10
CA LYS A 655 122.09 79.01 -32.94
C LYS A 655 121.37 78.82 -31.61
N ASP A 656 121.98 79.32 -30.53
CA ASP A 656 121.45 79.14 -29.17
C ASP A 656 120.13 79.91 -28.98
N ALA A 657 119.97 81.08 -29.61
CA ALA A 657 118.70 81.79 -29.72
C ALA A 657 117.64 80.99 -30.50
N ALA A 658 118.00 80.38 -31.63
CA ALA A 658 117.08 79.56 -32.42
C ALA A 658 116.63 78.28 -31.68
N ILE A 659 117.55 77.60 -30.99
CA ILE A 659 117.25 76.44 -30.12
C ILE A 659 116.31 76.86 -28.99
N SER A 660 116.55 78.02 -28.37
CA SER A 660 115.69 78.57 -27.32
C SER A 660 114.29 78.90 -27.84
N HIS A 661 114.17 79.45 -29.05
CA HIS A 661 112.88 79.74 -29.67
C HIS A 661 112.10 78.47 -30.04
N SER A 662 112.78 77.42 -30.52
CA SER A 662 112.19 76.11 -30.77
C SER A 662 111.62 75.48 -29.49
N ARG A 663 112.39 75.45 -28.41
CA ARG A 663 111.94 74.98 -27.08
C ARG A 663 110.75 75.79 -26.56
N MET A 664 110.74 77.10 -26.76
CA MET A 664 109.60 77.96 -26.40
C MET A 664 108.34 77.73 -27.26
N SER A 665 108.48 77.17 -28.47
CA SER A 665 107.34 76.69 -29.27
C SER A 665 106.80 75.37 -28.71
N GLU A 666 107.69 74.41 -28.44
CA GLU A 666 107.37 73.08 -27.91
C GLU A 666 106.71 73.14 -26.53
N ILE A 667 107.18 74.03 -25.66
CA ILE A 667 106.55 74.31 -24.35
C ILE A 667 105.12 74.85 -24.52
N LYS A 668 104.85 75.70 -25.53
CA LYS A 668 103.50 76.22 -25.77
C LYS A 668 102.54 75.15 -26.28
N THR A 669 102.98 74.24 -27.15
CA THR A 669 102.15 73.11 -27.61
C THR A 669 101.83 72.16 -26.45
N LEU A 670 102.82 71.84 -25.61
CA LEU A 670 102.60 71.02 -24.41
C LEU A 670 101.70 71.72 -23.37
N GLN A 671 101.76 73.05 -23.25
CA GLN A 671 100.84 73.81 -22.40
C GLN A 671 99.39 73.78 -22.92
N ALA A 672 99.19 73.79 -24.24
CA ALA A 672 97.87 73.66 -24.84
C ALA A 672 97.28 72.23 -24.66
N GLU A 673 98.11 71.20 -24.85
CA GLU A 673 97.73 69.79 -24.62
C GLU A 673 97.40 69.53 -23.14
N VAL A 674 98.20 70.06 -22.21
CA VAL A 674 97.91 69.99 -20.77
C VAL A 674 96.63 70.79 -20.40
N ALA A 675 96.23 71.78 -21.19
CA ALA A 675 94.95 72.47 -21.01
C ALA A 675 93.77 71.62 -21.51
N SER A 676 93.85 71.03 -22.72
CA SER A 676 92.77 70.16 -23.25
C SER A 676 92.58 68.91 -22.38
N LEU A 677 93.66 68.25 -21.97
CA LEU A 677 93.61 67.09 -21.06
C LEU A 677 93.00 67.43 -19.69
N ARG A 678 93.16 68.68 -19.21
CA ARG A 678 92.49 69.15 -17.99
C ARG A 678 90.99 69.37 -18.21
N GLU A 679 90.60 69.88 -19.38
CA GLU A 679 89.19 70.07 -19.76
C GLU A 679 88.47 68.73 -19.96
N GLU A 680 89.09 67.77 -20.66
CA GLU A 680 88.60 66.40 -20.82
C GLU A 680 88.45 65.69 -19.48
N ARG A 681 89.47 65.79 -18.60
CA ARG A 681 89.37 65.25 -17.24
C ARG A 681 88.24 65.90 -16.45
N ALA A 682 87.97 67.20 -16.62
CA ALA A 682 86.85 67.88 -15.98
C ALA A 682 85.49 67.42 -16.52
N LYS A 683 85.37 67.19 -17.85
CA LYS A 683 84.18 66.59 -18.48
C LYS A 683 83.92 65.20 -17.92
N HIS A 684 84.92 64.32 -17.89
CA HIS A 684 84.78 62.97 -17.33
C HIS A 684 84.44 62.94 -15.83
N TRP A 685 84.93 63.91 -15.03
CA TRP A 685 84.45 64.05 -13.64
C TRP A 685 82.97 64.46 -13.57
N ALA A 686 82.50 65.37 -14.42
CA ALA A 686 81.10 65.78 -14.47
C ALA A 686 80.16 64.70 -15.09
N GLU A 687 80.70 63.80 -15.91
CA GLU A 687 80.01 62.60 -16.38
C GLU A 687 79.94 61.53 -15.28
N LEU A 688 81.03 61.31 -14.54
CA LEU A 688 81.08 60.39 -13.41
C LEU A 688 80.11 60.80 -12.30
N ASP A 689 80.02 62.10 -12.01
CA ASP A 689 79.13 62.66 -10.99
C ASP A 689 77.65 62.52 -11.39
N ARG A 690 77.31 62.81 -12.67
CA ARG A 690 75.97 62.49 -13.23
C ARG A 690 75.66 61.00 -13.14
N ASN A 691 76.57 60.13 -13.60
CA ASN A 691 76.39 58.68 -13.55
C ASN A 691 76.25 58.16 -12.11
N SER A 692 76.84 58.84 -11.11
CA SER A 692 76.59 58.56 -9.69
C SER A 692 75.17 58.96 -9.30
N GLY A 693 74.73 60.18 -9.62
CA GLY A 693 73.37 60.65 -9.35
C GLY A 693 72.29 59.79 -10.02
N ASP A 694 72.49 59.41 -11.29
CA ASP A 694 71.58 58.54 -12.03
C ASP A 694 71.54 57.12 -11.44
N ARG A 695 72.69 56.55 -11.05
CA ARG A 695 72.75 55.26 -10.34
C ARG A 695 71.99 55.33 -9.01
N ASP A 696 72.18 56.39 -8.24
CA ASP A 696 71.61 56.51 -6.90
C ASP A 696 70.09 56.81 -6.97
N SER A 697 69.64 57.54 -8.00
CA SER A 697 68.23 57.70 -8.39
C SER A 697 67.59 56.38 -8.83
N LEU A 698 68.24 55.62 -9.71
CA LEU A 698 67.78 54.30 -10.14
C LEU A 698 67.71 53.31 -8.97
N LYS A 699 68.63 53.42 -8.01
CA LYS A 699 68.59 52.62 -6.79
C LYS A 699 67.39 52.98 -5.91
N LEU A 700 67.13 54.27 -5.68
CA LEU A 700 65.94 54.71 -4.93
C LEU A 700 64.65 54.20 -5.59
N GLN A 701 64.54 54.30 -6.91
CA GLN A 701 63.39 53.74 -7.65
C GLN A 701 63.29 52.21 -7.57
N LEU A 702 64.41 51.49 -7.44
CA LEU A 702 64.42 50.04 -7.25
C LEU A 702 63.96 49.66 -5.83
N ASP A 703 64.40 50.42 -4.83
CA ASP A 703 64.00 50.24 -3.43
C ASP A 703 62.49 50.56 -3.27
N GLU A 704 61.99 51.68 -3.80
CA GLU A 704 60.56 52.04 -3.85
C GLU A 704 59.69 50.96 -4.55
N LYS A 705 60.15 50.44 -5.70
CA LYS A 705 59.45 49.36 -6.42
C LYS A 705 59.47 48.06 -5.61
N SER A 706 60.56 47.77 -4.90
CA SER A 706 60.69 46.59 -4.05
C SER A 706 59.75 46.66 -2.83
N GLU A 707 59.64 47.82 -2.19
CA GLU A 707 58.64 48.05 -1.14
C GLU A 707 57.22 47.92 -1.69
N ARG A 708 56.92 48.49 -2.87
CA ARG A 708 55.57 48.36 -3.45
C ARG A 708 55.23 46.92 -3.83
N ILE A 709 56.20 46.13 -4.32
CA ILE A 709 56.04 44.69 -4.55
C ILE A 709 55.80 43.96 -3.24
N ALA A 710 56.54 44.24 -2.17
CA ALA A 710 56.35 43.62 -0.85
C ALA A 710 54.96 43.94 -0.25
N LEU A 711 54.48 45.18 -0.41
CA LEU A 711 53.13 45.58 -0.01
C LEU A 711 52.06 44.86 -0.83
N LEU A 712 52.20 44.81 -2.15
CA LEU A 712 51.26 44.08 -3.04
C LEU A 712 51.25 42.59 -2.74
N GLN A 713 52.40 41.96 -2.46
CA GLN A 713 52.45 40.55 -2.06
C GLN A 713 51.76 40.33 -0.71
N LYS A 714 51.90 41.26 0.25
CA LYS A 714 51.19 41.19 1.54
C LYS A 714 49.66 41.36 1.35
N GLU A 715 49.23 42.23 0.44
CA GLU A 715 47.82 42.38 0.05
C GLU A 715 47.29 41.09 -0.62
N ILE A 716 48.05 40.49 -1.55
CA ILE A 716 47.72 39.21 -2.21
C ILE A 716 47.58 38.08 -1.19
N ASN A 717 48.59 37.85 -0.35
CA ASN A 717 48.55 36.78 0.67
C ASN A 717 47.35 36.94 1.63
N ALA A 718 46.96 38.18 1.96
CA ALA A 718 45.78 38.46 2.77
C ALA A 718 44.46 38.19 2.03
N LYS A 719 44.41 38.42 0.71
CA LYS A 719 43.25 38.06 -0.14
C LYS A 719 43.16 36.54 -0.34
N GLU A 720 44.26 35.85 -0.57
CA GLU A 720 44.34 34.39 -0.66
C GLU A 720 43.83 33.73 0.64
N ALA A 721 44.31 34.17 1.80
CA ALA A 721 43.84 33.67 3.09
C ALA A 721 42.33 33.92 3.32
N TRP A 722 41.79 35.04 2.81
CA TRP A 722 40.36 35.33 2.86
C TRP A 722 39.55 34.48 1.89
N ILE A 723 40.06 34.23 0.67
CA ILE A 723 39.49 33.30 -0.31
C ILE A 723 39.43 31.90 0.29
N SER A 724 40.53 31.35 0.82
CA SER A 724 40.54 30.03 1.47
C SER A 724 39.59 29.94 2.67
N LYS A 725 39.36 31.04 3.39
CA LYS A 725 38.34 31.07 4.45
C LYS A 725 36.91 31.05 3.88
N LEU A 726 36.64 31.75 2.77
CA LEU A 726 35.35 31.67 2.07
C LEU A 726 35.12 30.30 1.43
N GLU A 727 36.14 29.70 0.82
CA GLU A 727 36.09 28.35 0.24
C GLU A 727 35.76 27.30 1.32
N LYS A 728 36.39 27.39 2.50
CA LYS A 728 36.05 26.53 3.63
C LYS A 728 34.61 26.77 4.11
N ASN A 729 34.19 28.03 4.26
CA ASN A 729 32.80 28.34 4.63
C ASN A 729 31.80 27.81 3.57
N LEU A 730 32.15 27.85 2.27
CA LEU A 730 31.34 27.30 1.19
C LEU A 730 31.29 25.77 1.20
N ALA A 731 32.36 25.09 1.60
CA ALA A 731 32.37 23.65 1.82
C ALA A 731 31.47 23.28 3.02
N GLU A 732 31.64 23.96 4.16
CA GLU A 732 30.82 23.80 5.37
C GLU A 732 29.31 24.04 5.06
N LEU A 733 28.98 25.07 4.28
CA LEU A 733 27.60 25.34 3.85
C LEU A 733 27.05 24.30 2.86
N LYS A 734 27.87 23.75 1.97
CA LYS A 734 27.46 22.66 1.04
C LYS A 734 27.20 21.36 1.79
N GLU A 735 28.04 21.03 2.78
CA GLU A 735 27.87 19.85 3.63
C GLU A 735 26.58 19.96 4.46
N VAL A 736 26.32 21.10 5.10
CA VAL A 736 25.05 21.37 5.79
C VAL A 736 23.86 21.29 4.83
N LEU A 737 23.97 21.86 3.62
CA LEU A 737 22.90 21.78 2.61
C LEU A 737 22.60 20.33 2.26
N GLN A 738 23.62 19.51 1.97
CA GLN A 738 23.47 18.08 1.67
C GLN A 738 22.77 17.33 2.81
N VAL A 739 23.23 17.50 4.05
CA VAL A 739 22.61 16.88 5.23
C VAL A 739 21.15 17.31 5.41
N THR A 740 20.80 18.58 5.13
CA THR A 740 19.40 19.02 5.16
C THR A 740 18.56 18.46 4.01
N GLN A 741 19.13 18.25 2.82
CA GLN A 741 18.45 17.59 1.70
C GLN A 741 18.21 16.10 1.99
N ASP A 742 19.19 15.39 2.52
CA ASP A 742 19.06 13.98 2.90
C ASP A 742 18.05 13.79 4.05
N SER A 743 18.03 14.71 5.02
CA SER A 743 17.01 14.75 6.07
C SER A 743 15.61 15.05 5.53
N ASP A 744 15.45 16.03 4.62
CA ASP A 744 14.19 16.34 3.95
C ASP A 744 13.69 15.16 3.07
N LEU A 745 14.61 14.45 2.40
CA LEU A 745 14.29 13.22 1.66
C LEU A 745 13.83 12.09 2.60
N ALA A 746 14.47 11.90 3.76
CA ALA A 746 14.04 10.94 4.77
C ALA A 746 12.65 11.31 5.33
N ASN A 747 12.46 12.56 5.78
CA ASN A 747 11.17 13.08 6.26
C ASN A 747 10.06 12.92 5.21
N LYS A 748 10.36 13.07 3.92
CA LYS A 748 9.43 12.81 2.81
C LYS A 748 9.14 11.34 2.57
N GLN A 749 10.07 10.42 2.89
CA GLN A 749 9.80 8.98 2.87
C GLN A 749 8.93 8.57 4.07
N ASP A 750 9.22 9.08 5.27
CA ASP A 750 8.45 8.83 6.49
C ASP A 750 7.03 9.37 6.39
N ALA A 751 6.85 10.59 5.89
CA ALA A 751 5.53 11.16 5.62
C ALA A 751 4.74 10.32 4.59
N ARG A 752 5.40 9.72 3.60
CA ARG A 752 4.78 8.76 2.66
C ARG A 752 4.48 7.42 3.32
N GLY A 753 5.27 7.00 4.32
CA GLY A 753 5.00 5.82 5.16
C GLY A 753 3.73 6.02 5.98
N LEU A 754 3.70 7.05 6.81
CA LEU A 754 2.56 7.45 7.65
C LEU A 754 1.29 7.70 6.81
N GLN A 755 1.40 8.28 5.61
CA GLN A 755 0.25 8.44 4.71
C GLN A 755 -0.32 7.09 4.27
N ARG A 756 0.52 6.10 3.90
CA ARG A 756 0.05 4.74 3.55
C ARG A 756 -0.58 4.05 4.76
N GLU A 757 0.00 4.20 5.95
CA GLU A 757 -0.51 3.62 7.19
C GLU A 757 -1.88 4.22 7.57
N LEU A 758 -2.05 5.55 7.47
CA LEU A 758 -3.34 6.21 7.62
C LEU A 758 -4.37 5.70 6.61
N ASP A 759 -3.98 5.49 5.35
CA ASP A 759 -4.88 4.96 4.32
C ASP A 759 -5.18 3.45 4.47
N ARG A 760 -4.30 2.68 5.13
CA ARG A 760 -4.58 1.31 5.62
C ARG A 760 -5.60 1.32 6.75
N LEU A 761 -5.34 2.07 7.81
CA LEU A 761 -6.25 2.21 8.96
C LEU A 761 -7.63 2.75 8.54
N ARG A 762 -7.70 3.63 7.54
CA ARG A 762 -8.97 4.08 6.92
C ARG A 762 -9.71 2.94 6.21
N LYS A 763 -9.01 2.10 5.43
CA LYS A 763 -9.62 0.90 4.79
C LYS A 763 -10.11 -0.09 5.83
N GLU A 764 -9.36 -0.33 6.90
CA GLU A 764 -9.75 -1.21 8.01
C GLU A 764 -10.97 -0.67 8.76
N LEU A 765 -11.03 0.65 9.02
CA LEU A 765 -12.20 1.30 9.61
C LEU A 765 -13.43 1.20 8.69
N GLU A 766 -13.25 1.33 7.37
CA GLU A 766 -14.35 1.15 6.41
C GLU A 766 -14.80 -0.32 6.32
N GLN A 767 -13.87 -1.28 6.41
CA GLN A 767 -14.14 -2.71 6.40
C GLN A 767 -14.87 -3.15 7.69
N THR A 768 -14.40 -2.72 8.86
CA THR A 768 -15.02 -3.02 10.16
C THR A 768 -16.39 -2.36 10.31
N THR A 769 -16.58 -1.11 9.86
CA THR A 769 -17.91 -0.47 9.87
C THR A 769 -18.89 -1.09 8.86
N LYS A 770 -18.41 -1.71 7.77
CA LYS A 770 -19.24 -2.56 6.89
C LYS A 770 -19.67 -3.85 7.58
N VAL A 771 -18.76 -4.53 8.27
CA VAL A 771 -19.07 -5.74 9.08
C VAL A 771 -20.02 -5.40 10.23
N GLN A 772 -19.84 -4.27 10.91
CA GLN A 772 -20.78 -3.78 11.93
C GLN A 772 -22.18 -3.56 11.35
N LYS A 773 -22.29 -2.92 10.17
CA LYS A 773 -23.59 -2.70 9.51
C LYS A 773 -24.26 -4.00 9.09
N SER A 774 -23.52 -5.02 8.67
CA SER A 774 -24.11 -6.33 8.37
C SER A 774 -24.55 -7.07 9.64
N SER A 775 -23.76 -7.05 10.72
CA SER A 775 -24.18 -7.68 11.99
C SER A 775 -25.33 -6.92 12.68
N GLU A 776 -25.38 -5.60 12.61
CA GLU A 776 -26.56 -4.80 13.05
C GLU A 776 -27.82 -5.11 12.23
N SER A 777 -27.67 -5.46 10.95
CA SER A 777 -28.81 -5.85 10.09
C SER A 777 -29.27 -7.28 10.40
N GLU A 778 -28.33 -8.19 10.64
CA GLU A 778 -28.62 -9.55 11.09
C GLU A 778 -29.28 -9.58 12.47
N ILE A 779 -28.81 -8.77 13.42
CA ILE A 779 -29.42 -8.61 14.75
C ILE A 779 -30.86 -8.11 14.64
N LYS A 780 -31.16 -7.18 13.72
CA LYS A 780 -32.54 -6.72 13.46
C LYS A 780 -33.40 -7.85 12.88
N ARG A 781 -32.90 -8.59 11.89
CA ARG A 781 -33.61 -9.77 11.34
C ARG A 781 -33.95 -10.78 12.45
N LEU A 782 -32.96 -11.16 13.26
CA LEU A 782 -33.16 -12.10 14.37
C LEU A 782 -34.11 -11.55 15.46
N GLN A 783 -34.18 -10.23 15.65
CA GLN A 783 -35.17 -9.59 16.52
C GLN A 783 -36.58 -9.61 15.93
N ASP A 784 -36.74 -9.43 14.62
CA ASP A 784 -38.02 -9.50 13.91
C ASP A 784 -38.54 -10.96 13.82
N ASP A 785 -37.64 -11.92 13.57
CA ASP A 785 -37.92 -13.36 13.60
C ASP A 785 -38.35 -13.79 15.01
N LEU A 786 -37.61 -13.39 16.06
CA LEU A 786 -37.96 -13.66 17.45
C LEU A 786 -39.28 -12.97 17.85
N SER A 787 -39.53 -11.75 17.40
CA SER A 787 -40.79 -11.03 17.58
C SER A 787 -41.96 -11.75 16.90
N THR A 788 -41.72 -12.45 15.80
CA THR A 788 -42.73 -13.23 15.07
C THR A 788 -42.99 -14.57 15.77
N ALA A 789 -41.96 -15.35 16.09
CA ALA A 789 -42.09 -16.56 16.89
C ALA A 789 -42.76 -16.32 18.26
N LEU A 790 -42.54 -15.16 18.88
CA LEU A 790 -43.22 -14.75 20.12
C LEU A 790 -44.69 -14.31 19.92
N LYS A 791 -45.11 -13.93 18.71
CA LYS A 791 -46.53 -13.75 18.36
C LYS A 791 -47.18 -15.11 18.14
N ASP A 792 -46.53 -15.98 17.38
CA ASP A 792 -47.05 -17.30 17.00
C ASP A 792 -47.20 -18.20 18.23
N CYS A 793 -46.19 -18.25 19.11
CA CYS A 793 -46.27 -18.93 20.40
C CYS A 793 -47.44 -18.41 21.26
N LYS A 794 -47.72 -17.09 21.23
CA LYS A 794 -48.89 -16.51 21.92
C LYS A 794 -50.22 -16.82 21.20
N ILE A 795 -50.23 -17.08 19.90
CA ILE A 795 -51.41 -17.54 19.16
C ILE A 795 -51.69 -18.99 19.56
N SER A 796 -50.72 -19.90 19.39
CA SER A 796 -50.84 -21.30 19.79
C SER A 796 -51.21 -21.49 21.27
N GLN A 797 -50.74 -20.61 22.17
CA GLN A 797 -51.15 -20.63 23.59
C GLN A 797 -52.61 -20.20 23.79
N ARG A 798 -53.15 -19.26 23.00
CA ARG A 798 -54.58 -18.92 23.06
C ARG A 798 -55.43 -20.06 22.50
N ASP A 799 -54.99 -20.68 21.42
CA ASP A 799 -55.71 -21.76 20.76
C ASP A 799 -55.73 -23.02 21.65
N LEU A 800 -54.61 -23.35 22.29
CA LEU A 800 -54.52 -24.36 23.35
C LEU A 800 -55.47 -24.04 24.52
N ASN A 801 -55.51 -22.77 24.95
CA ASN A 801 -56.43 -22.34 26.02
C ASN A 801 -57.91 -22.37 25.58
N SER A 802 -58.22 -22.31 24.28
CA SER A 802 -59.58 -22.51 23.74
C SER A 802 -59.94 -23.99 23.77
N ALA A 803 -59.09 -24.83 23.18
CA ALA A 803 -59.26 -26.29 23.17
C ALA A 803 -59.38 -26.87 24.60
N GLN A 804 -58.66 -26.32 25.58
CA GLN A 804 -58.79 -26.71 26.99
C GLN A 804 -60.18 -26.38 27.56
N ARG A 805 -60.79 -25.23 27.20
CA ARG A 805 -62.17 -24.90 27.61
C ARG A 805 -63.19 -25.78 26.90
N GLU A 806 -63.02 -26.00 25.59
CA GLU A 806 -63.89 -26.86 24.80
C GLU A 806 -63.88 -28.31 25.34
N VAL A 807 -62.73 -28.81 25.78
CA VAL A 807 -62.61 -30.08 26.50
C VAL A 807 -63.33 -30.05 27.85
N GLU A 808 -63.25 -28.97 28.64
CA GLU A 808 -63.93 -28.87 29.93
C GLU A 808 -65.45 -28.74 29.79
N ASP A 809 -65.93 -27.94 28.82
CA ASP A 809 -67.35 -27.86 28.44
C ASP A 809 -67.89 -29.23 28.03
N MET A 810 -67.10 -30.01 27.28
CA MET A 810 -67.47 -31.36 26.86
C MET A 810 -67.44 -32.37 28.03
N LYS A 811 -66.51 -32.25 28.99
CA LYS A 811 -66.59 -33.02 30.26
C LYS A 811 -67.84 -32.67 31.04
N GLN A 812 -68.19 -31.39 31.17
CA GLN A 812 -69.39 -30.97 31.92
C GLN A 812 -70.67 -31.49 31.24
N ARG A 813 -70.73 -31.47 29.90
CA ARG A 813 -71.82 -32.12 29.14
C ARG A 813 -71.87 -33.63 29.39
N LEU A 814 -70.74 -34.32 29.35
CA LEU A 814 -70.67 -35.76 29.66
C LEU A 814 -71.10 -36.06 31.10
N GLN A 815 -70.70 -35.25 32.08
CA GLN A 815 -71.13 -35.39 33.47
C GLN A 815 -72.66 -35.22 33.60
N ASN A 816 -73.24 -34.22 32.93
CA ASN A 816 -74.69 -34.03 32.90
C ASN A 816 -75.42 -35.24 32.27
N TYR A 817 -74.88 -35.81 31.18
CA TYR A 817 -75.43 -37.03 30.59
C TYR A 817 -75.30 -38.25 31.51
N VAL A 818 -74.19 -38.41 32.24
CA VAL A 818 -74.02 -39.48 33.24
C VAL A 818 -75.03 -39.34 34.38
N SER A 819 -75.25 -38.14 34.90
CA SER A 819 -76.27 -37.91 35.94
C SER A 819 -77.70 -38.13 35.44
N GLU A 820 -77.99 -37.82 34.17
CA GLU A 820 -79.30 -38.10 33.56
C GLU A 820 -79.51 -39.60 33.30
N VAL A 821 -78.47 -40.33 32.89
CA VAL A 821 -78.50 -41.79 32.80
C VAL A 821 -78.75 -42.40 34.18
N GLN A 822 -78.03 -41.98 35.22
CA GLN A 822 -78.28 -42.42 36.60
C GLN A 822 -79.70 -42.10 37.08
N ARG A 823 -80.27 -40.95 36.68
CA ARG A 823 -81.66 -40.60 36.98
C ARG A 823 -82.66 -41.53 36.28
N ILE A 824 -82.35 -41.98 35.07
CA ILE A 824 -83.16 -42.95 34.32
C ILE A 824 -83.00 -44.37 34.89
N GLU A 825 -81.79 -44.79 35.23
CA GLU A 825 -81.49 -46.08 35.87
C GLU A 825 -82.25 -46.24 37.20
N ASN A 826 -82.22 -45.21 38.06
CA ASN A 826 -83.00 -45.20 39.31
C ASN A 826 -84.52 -45.25 39.04
N LEU A 827 -85.02 -44.56 38.01
CA LEU A 827 -86.44 -44.61 37.65
C LEU A 827 -86.85 -45.98 37.09
N LEU A 828 -85.96 -46.66 36.36
CA LEU A 828 -86.18 -48.04 35.89
C LEU A 828 -86.14 -49.03 37.06
N ALA A 829 -85.19 -48.91 37.98
CA ALA A 829 -85.11 -49.74 39.18
C ALA A 829 -86.40 -49.64 40.02
N ASN A 830 -86.90 -48.44 40.28
CA ASN A 830 -88.18 -48.23 40.98
C ASN A 830 -89.37 -48.86 40.20
N LYS A 831 -89.33 -48.87 38.87
CA LYS A 831 -90.38 -49.50 38.03
C LYS A 831 -90.25 -51.02 37.96
N GLU A 832 -89.06 -51.57 38.15
CA GLU A 832 -88.86 -53.01 38.35
C GLU A 832 -89.30 -53.46 39.75
N GLU A 833 -89.12 -52.61 40.77
CA GLU A 833 -89.67 -52.82 42.12
C GLU A 833 -91.20 -52.78 42.11
N ASP A 834 -91.83 -51.75 41.52
CA ASP A 834 -93.29 -51.69 41.31
C ASP A 834 -93.82 -52.96 40.59
N ARG A 835 -93.10 -53.42 39.56
CA ARG A 835 -93.46 -54.62 38.77
C ARG A 835 -93.31 -55.89 39.61
N ASN A 836 -92.29 -56.01 40.44
CA ASN A 836 -92.09 -57.15 41.32
C ASN A 836 -93.18 -57.21 42.40
N ALA A 837 -93.48 -56.08 43.08
CA ALA A 837 -94.56 -56.00 44.06
C ALA A 837 -95.93 -56.36 43.44
N LEU A 838 -96.21 -55.91 42.19
CA LEU A 838 -97.42 -56.30 41.48
C LEU A 838 -97.45 -57.81 41.15
N LEU A 839 -96.31 -58.43 40.82
CA LEU A 839 -96.22 -59.88 40.62
C LEU A 839 -96.38 -60.67 41.92
N GLU A 840 -95.89 -60.16 43.04
CA GLU A 840 -96.12 -60.73 44.38
C GLU A 840 -97.60 -60.65 44.77
N HIS A 841 -98.27 -59.53 44.48
CA HIS A 841 -99.74 -59.42 44.62
C HIS A 841 -100.49 -60.41 43.73
N PHE A 842 -100.10 -60.56 42.45
CA PHE A 842 -100.69 -61.59 41.57
C PHE A 842 -100.42 -63.02 42.07
N HIS A 843 -99.25 -63.30 42.64
CA HIS A 843 -98.92 -64.59 43.24
C HIS A 843 -99.79 -64.87 44.48
N SER A 844 -99.93 -63.90 45.38
CA SER A 844 -100.80 -63.98 46.56
C SER A 844 -102.26 -64.21 46.17
N LEU A 845 -102.79 -63.47 45.19
CA LEU A 845 -104.16 -63.66 44.68
C LEU A 845 -104.34 -65.02 43.97
N SER A 846 -103.30 -65.53 43.30
CA SER A 846 -103.33 -66.87 42.70
C SER A 846 -103.33 -67.97 43.77
N GLN A 847 -102.59 -67.78 44.86
CA GLN A 847 -102.62 -68.68 46.01
C GLN A 847 -104.00 -68.65 46.70
N GLU A 848 -104.55 -67.47 46.98
CA GLU A 848 -105.90 -67.32 47.53
C GLU A 848 -106.96 -67.98 46.63
N ALA A 849 -106.85 -67.85 45.31
CA ALA A 849 -107.73 -68.54 44.37
C ALA A 849 -107.62 -70.08 44.44
N ILE A 850 -106.41 -70.63 44.63
CA ILE A 850 -106.19 -72.08 44.81
C ILE A 850 -106.73 -72.55 46.17
N GLU A 851 -106.56 -71.75 47.23
CA GLU A 851 -107.11 -72.04 48.57
C GLU A 851 -108.65 -72.02 48.54
N LEU A 852 -109.25 -71.05 47.84
CA LEU A 852 -110.70 -70.99 47.61
C LEU A 852 -111.21 -72.13 46.72
N GLU A 853 -110.48 -72.52 45.66
CA GLU A 853 -110.87 -73.65 44.81
C GLU A 853 -110.78 -74.98 45.58
N THR A 854 -109.72 -75.21 46.34
CA THR A 854 -109.56 -76.42 47.15
C THR A 854 -110.60 -76.50 48.27
N HIS A 855 -110.91 -75.38 48.94
CA HIS A 855 -112.02 -75.30 49.89
C HIS A 855 -113.38 -75.56 49.23
N ASN A 856 -113.64 -74.98 48.06
CA ASN A 856 -114.86 -75.22 47.28
C ASN A 856 -114.98 -76.70 46.86
N ASN A 857 -113.88 -77.35 46.51
CA ASN A 857 -113.86 -78.78 46.20
C ASN A 857 -114.02 -79.67 47.45
N SER A 858 -113.57 -79.24 48.64
CA SER A 858 -113.93 -79.88 49.92
C SER A 858 -115.44 -79.77 50.18
N LEU A 859 -116.00 -78.57 50.11
CA LEU A 859 -117.43 -78.32 50.29
C LEU A 859 -118.30 -79.10 49.29
N LYS A 860 -117.85 -79.27 48.03
CA LYS A 860 -118.49 -80.17 47.06
C LYS A 860 -118.43 -81.63 47.52
N SER A 861 -117.28 -82.11 48.00
CA SER A 861 -117.13 -83.48 48.52
C SER A 861 -118.04 -83.73 49.74
N GLU A 862 -118.08 -82.78 50.67
CA GLU A 862 -118.98 -82.79 51.83
C GLU A 862 -120.45 -82.77 51.40
N ALA A 863 -120.82 -81.90 50.45
CA ALA A 863 -122.17 -81.86 49.88
C ALA A 863 -122.56 -83.16 49.15
N TYR A 864 -121.63 -83.82 48.45
CA TYR A 864 -121.86 -85.14 47.86
C TYR A 864 -122.01 -86.22 48.93
N GLN A 865 -121.26 -86.19 50.03
CA GLN A 865 -121.41 -87.12 51.15
C GLN A 865 -122.74 -86.91 51.90
N VAL A 866 -123.15 -85.66 52.13
CA VAL A 866 -124.46 -85.32 52.71
C VAL A 866 -125.59 -85.71 51.77
N LYS A 867 -125.46 -85.48 50.46
CA LYS A 867 -126.45 -85.92 49.46
C LYS A 867 -126.54 -87.45 49.38
N HIS A 868 -125.43 -88.17 49.42
CA HIS A 868 -125.43 -89.62 49.36
C HIS A 868 -125.98 -90.26 50.64
N SER A 869 -125.66 -89.70 51.82
CA SER A 869 -126.28 -90.15 53.07
C SER A 869 -127.77 -89.81 53.12
N LEU A 870 -128.20 -88.67 52.56
CA LEU A 870 -129.61 -88.35 52.37
C LEU A 870 -130.29 -89.38 51.46
N GLU A 871 -129.77 -89.66 50.26
CA GLU A 871 -130.27 -90.70 49.34
C GLU A 871 -130.39 -92.08 50.02
N VAL A 872 -129.41 -92.45 50.86
CA VAL A 872 -129.47 -93.69 51.65
C VAL A 872 -130.61 -93.62 52.67
N THR A 873 -130.79 -92.51 53.40
CA THR A 873 -131.93 -92.37 54.32
C THR A 873 -133.28 -92.29 53.61
N GLU A 874 -133.36 -91.67 52.43
CA GLU A 874 -134.56 -91.67 51.58
C GLU A 874 -134.90 -93.10 51.16
N SER A 875 -133.92 -93.89 50.71
CA SER A 875 -134.14 -95.31 50.37
C SER A 875 -134.57 -96.17 51.57
N GLN A 876 -134.14 -95.82 52.78
CA GLN A 876 -134.61 -96.45 54.02
C GLN A 876 -136.03 -96.02 54.38
N VAL A 877 -136.38 -94.74 54.18
CA VAL A 877 -137.75 -94.24 54.37
C VAL A 877 -138.70 -94.91 53.38
N THR A 878 -138.39 -94.95 52.08
CA THR A 878 -139.25 -95.63 51.10
C THR A 878 -139.39 -97.13 51.40
N HIS A 879 -138.32 -97.79 51.87
CA HIS A 879 -138.41 -99.20 52.28
C HIS A 879 -139.31 -99.40 53.53
N LEU A 880 -139.30 -98.47 54.48
CA LEU A 880 -140.21 -98.49 55.63
C LEU A 880 -141.66 -98.13 55.22
N GLU A 881 -141.84 -97.27 54.23
CA GLU A 881 -143.14 -96.97 53.62
C GLU A 881 -143.70 -98.19 52.86
N ASP A 882 -142.87 -98.93 52.12
CA ASP A 882 -143.24 -100.20 51.47
C ASP A 882 -143.60 -101.30 52.48
N GLN A 883 -142.87 -101.40 53.61
CA GLN A 883 -143.26 -102.30 54.70
C GLN A 883 -144.61 -101.86 55.32
N LEU A 884 -144.85 -100.55 55.43
CA LEU A 884 -146.10 -99.99 55.96
C LEU A 884 -147.29 -100.18 55.00
N THR A 885 -147.09 -100.09 53.67
CA THR A 885 -148.14 -100.39 52.69
C THR A 885 -148.46 -101.88 52.65
N ALA A 886 -147.45 -102.76 52.63
CA ALA A 886 -147.66 -104.21 52.74
C ALA A 886 -148.40 -104.59 54.04
N SER A 887 -148.09 -103.92 55.16
CA SER A 887 -148.83 -104.09 56.43
C SER A 887 -150.27 -103.60 56.32
N LYS A 888 -150.54 -102.46 55.67
CA LYS A 888 -151.90 -101.96 55.40
C LYS A 888 -152.70 -102.89 54.48
N GLU A 889 -152.08 -103.47 53.45
CA GLU A 889 -152.74 -104.46 52.57
C GLU A 889 -153.09 -105.74 53.35
N LEU A 890 -152.20 -106.21 54.23
CA LEU A 890 -152.48 -107.34 55.11
C LEU A 890 -153.64 -107.02 56.07
N ILE A 891 -153.67 -105.83 56.67
CA ILE A 891 -154.78 -105.36 57.51
C ILE A 891 -156.08 -105.32 56.70
N PHE A 892 -156.08 -104.73 55.51
CA PHE A 892 -157.25 -104.68 54.61
C PHE A 892 -157.74 -106.09 54.21
N SER A 893 -156.83 -107.07 54.06
CA SER A 893 -157.20 -108.47 53.81
C SER A 893 -157.94 -109.09 55.01
N TYR A 894 -157.49 -108.79 56.25
CA TYR A 894 -158.18 -109.21 57.48
C TYR A 894 -159.50 -108.47 57.67
N GLU A 895 -159.57 -107.17 57.39
CA GLU A 895 -160.83 -106.39 57.42
C GLU A 895 -161.86 -106.97 56.43
N SER A 896 -161.43 -107.26 55.20
CA SER A 896 -162.26 -107.90 54.17
C SER A 896 -162.72 -109.32 54.58
N GLN A 897 -161.86 -110.07 55.27
CA GLN A 897 -162.22 -111.37 55.85
C GLN A 897 -163.26 -111.22 56.98
N VAL A 898 -163.10 -110.24 57.88
CA VAL A 898 -164.07 -109.91 58.94
C VAL A 898 -165.41 -109.46 58.34
N VAL A 899 -165.42 -108.64 57.29
CA VAL A 899 -166.65 -108.22 56.59
C VAL A 899 -167.35 -109.43 55.95
N ASN A 900 -166.61 -110.36 55.34
CA ASN A 900 -167.20 -111.57 54.78
C ASN A 900 -167.75 -112.53 55.84
N LEU A 901 -167.06 -112.71 56.97
CA LEU A 901 -167.57 -113.47 58.12
C LEU A 901 -168.82 -112.80 58.72
N THR A 902 -168.83 -111.47 58.86
CA THR A 902 -169.99 -110.70 59.33
C THR A 902 -171.19 -110.85 58.39
N ARG A 903 -170.96 -110.85 57.07
CA ARG A 903 -172.00 -111.12 56.07
C ARG A 903 -172.52 -112.56 56.16
N MET A 904 -171.64 -113.54 56.38
CA MET A 904 -172.03 -114.95 56.52
C MET A 904 -172.86 -115.19 57.81
N VAL A 905 -172.46 -114.58 58.93
CA VAL A 905 -173.25 -114.56 60.17
C VAL A 905 -174.63 -113.94 59.92
N LYS A 906 -174.69 -112.76 59.27
CA LYS A 906 -175.96 -112.09 58.97
C LYS A 906 -176.89 -112.92 58.07
N ASN A 907 -176.33 -113.66 57.10
CA ASN A 907 -177.12 -114.59 56.28
C ASN A 907 -177.72 -115.73 57.13
N LEU A 908 -176.92 -116.35 58.00
CA LEU A 908 -177.40 -117.38 58.93
C LEU A 908 -178.44 -116.82 59.93
N GLU A 909 -178.31 -115.57 60.37
CA GLU A 909 -179.32 -114.89 61.18
C GLU A 909 -180.65 -114.66 60.42
N THR A 910 -180.60 -114.46 59.10
CA THR A 910 -181.81 -114.33 58.27
C THR A 910 -182.46 -115.68 57.96
N GLU A 911 -181.69 -116.74 57.72
CA GLU A 911 -182.21 -118.11 57.59
C GLU A 911 -182.86 -118.57 58.91
N LEU A 912 -182.24 -118.27 60.04
CA LEU A 912 -182.81 -118.54 61.36
C LEU A 912 -184.08 -117.73 61.66
N ARG A 913 -184.27 -116.56 61.01
CA ARG A 913 -185.56 -115.85 61.03
C ARG A 913 -186.61 -116.60 60.22
N THR A 914 -186.33 -116.91 58.95
CA THR A 914 -187.34 -117.54 58.08
C THR A 914 -187.80 -118.90 58.58
N VAL A 915 -186.94 -119.69 59.22
CA VAL A 915 -187.32 -120.96 59.87
C VAL A 915 -188.22 -120.74 61.10
N LYS A 916 -188.03 -119.65 61.86
CA LYS A 916 -188.94 -119.28 62.96
C LYS A 916 -190.29 -118.80 62.44
N ASP A 917 -190.30 -117.94 61.42
CA ASP A 917 -191.53 -117.43 60.80
C ASP A 917 -192.36 -118.60 60.20
N GLN A 918 -191.70 -119.60 59.63
CA GLN A 918 -192.33 -120.86 59.19
C GLN A 918 -192.91 -121.65 60.36
N SER A 919 -192.17 -121.81 61.46
CA SER A 919 -192.64 -122.51 62.66
C SER A 919 -193.89 -121.85 63.26
N GLU A 920 -193.92 -120.52 63.38
CA GLU A 920 -195.10 -119.79 63.87
C GLU A 920 -196.31 -119.97 62.95
N ASN A 921 -196.12 -120.14 61.64
CA ASN A 921 -197.22 -120.34 60.70
C ASN A 921 -197.78 -121.76 60.79
N PHE A 922 -196.93 -122.79 60.90
CA PHE A 922 -197.40 -124.15 61.17
C PHE A 922 -198.14 -124.26 62.52
N GLU A 923 -197.75 -123.48 63.52
CA GLU A 923 -198.44 -123.41 64.81
C GLU A 923 -199.84 -122.76 64.69
N LYS A 924 -200.01 -121.75 63.83
CA LYS A 924 -201.33 -121.16 63.50
C LYS A 924 -202.22 -122.18 62.76
N ASP A 925 -201.67 -122.88 61.77
CA ASP A 925 -202.40 -123.90 61.01
C ASP A 925 -202.86 -125.08 61.91
N LEU A 926 -202.01 -125.53 62.84
CA LEU A 926 -202.35 -126.59 63.79
C LEU A 926 -203.53 -126.20 64.71
N ASN A 927 -203.55 -124.95 65.19
CA ASN A 927 -204.65 -124.41 66.00
C ASN A 927 -205.95 -124.29 65.18
N ALA A 928 -205.88 -123.89 63.91
CA ALA A 928 -207.04 -123.85 63.03
C ALA A 928 -207.65 -125.24 62.77
N VAL A 929 -206.81 -126.28 62.63
CA VAL A 929 -207.27 -127.68 62.54
C VAL A 929 -207.93 -128.13 63.85
N HIS A 930 -207.38 -127.74 65.01
CA HIS A 930 -207.96 -128.09 66.32
C HIS A 930 -209.37 -127.51 66.52
N GLU A 931 -209.59 -126.23 66.17
CA GLU A 931 -210.94 -125.62 66.15
C GLU A 931 -211.91 -126.38 65.23
N LEU A 932 -211.43 -126.85 64.08
CA LEU A 932 -212.27 -127.50 63.06
C LEU A 932 -212.73 -128.89 63.53
N CYS A 933 -211.89 -129.62 64.27
CA CYS A 933 -212.29 -130.84 64.97
C CYS A 933 -213.35 -130.57 66.06
N MET A 934 -213.16 -129.56 66.91
CA MET A 934 -214.14 -129.21 67.95
C MET A 934 -215.51 -128.85 67.37
N LYS A 935 -215.53 -128.16 66.21
CA LYS A 935 -216.77 -127.85 65.48
C LYS A 935 -217.45 -129.12 64.97
N LEU A 936 -216.71 -130.10 64.46
CA LEU A 936 -217.27 -131.39 64.00
C LEU A 936 -217.93 -132.20 65.12
N ASP A 937 -217.27 -132.34 66.28
CA ASP A 937 -217.84 -133.10 67.41
C ASP A 937 -219.07 -132.39 68.00
N SER A 938 -219.12 -131.04 68.00
CA SER A 938 -220.33 -130.32 68.42
C SER A 938 -221.55 -130.57 67.52
N GLN A 939 -221.33 -130.74 66.20
CA GLN A 939 -222.39 -131.09 65.25
C GLN A 939 -222.88 -132.53 65.43
N LYS A 940 -221.98 -133.44 65.80
CA LYS A 940 -222.29 -134.84 66.09
C LYS A 940 -223.19 -135.00 67.32
N GLU A 941 -222.90 -134.32 68.43
CA GLU A 941 -223.77 -134.36 69.63
C GLU A 941 -225.19 -133.84 69.33
N THR A 942 -225.32 -132.71 68.61
CA THR A 942 -226.65 -132.16 68.28
C THR A 942 -227.52 -133.11 67.46
N LEU A 943 -226.92 -133.86 66.52
CA LEU A 943 -227.67 -134.81 65.68
C LEU A 943 -228.09 -136.08 66.43
N GLU A 944 -227.30 -136.54 67.40
CA GLU A 944 -227.69 -137.68 68.24
C GLU A 944 -228.87 -137.35 69.17
N ASP A 945 -228.95 -136.11 69.68
CA ASP A 945 -230.03 -135.71 70.59
C ASP A 945 -231.34 -135.35 69.87
N GLU A 946 -231.29 -134.79 68.66
CA GLU A 946 -232.49 -134.63 67.84
C GLU A 946 -233.16 -135.98 67.54
N LEU A 947 -232.37 -137.01 67.21
CA LEU A 947 -232.86 -138.37 66.94
C LEU A 947 -233.52 -139.01 68.18
N LYS A 948 -232.92 -138.85 69.37
CA LYS A 948 -233.49 -139.30 70.65
C LYS A 948 -234.79 -138.55 70.97
N SER A 949 -234.88 -137.25 70.65
CA SER A 949 -236.07 -136.43 70.91
C SER A 949 -237.28 -136.86 70.06
N SER A 950 -237.06 -137.24 68.80
CA SER A 950 -238.08 -137.71 67.88
C SER A 950 -238.71 -139.02 68.36
N ASN A 951 -237.86 -139.97 68.80
CA ASN A 951 -238.29 -141.28 69.28
C ASN A 951 -239.17 -141.20 70.55
N LYS A 952 -239.05 -140.13 71.35
CA LYS A 952 -239.90 -139.90 72.52
C LYS A 952 -241.24 -139.25 72.19
N ARG A 953 -241.29 -138.30 71.24
CA ARG A 953 -242.51 -137.57 70.87
C ARG A 953 -243.62 -138.46 70.29
N SER A 954 -243.28 -139.58 69.66
CA SER A 954 -244.28 -140.51 69.11
C SER A 954 -245.09 -141.27 70.18
N LEU A 955 -244.57 -141.41 71.40
CA LEU A 955 -245.23 -142.17 72.48
C LEU A 955 -246.27 -141.37 73.27
N GLU A 956 -246.03 -140.08 73.52
CA GLU A 956 -246.82 -139.29 74.49
C GLU A 956 -248.10 -138.67 73.89
N VAL A 957 -248.17 -138.47 72.57
CA VAL A 957 -249.38 -137.97 71.87
C VAL A 957 -250.53 -138.99 71.90
N LEU A 958 -250.24 -140.24 72.26
CA LEU A 958 -251.22 -141.33 72.40
C LEU A 958 -252.09 -141.25 73.68
N MET A 959 -251.86 -140.29 74.60
CA MET A 959 -252.47 -140.32 75.95
C MET A 959 -253.32 -139.12 76.42
N VAL A 960 -253.28 -137.93 75.80
CA VAL A 960 -253.91 -136.72 76.40
C VAL A 960 -255.13 -136.18 75.63
N VAL A 961 -255.53 -136.81 74.52
CA VAL A 961 -256.75 -136.41 73.75
C VAL A 961 -258.07 -136.84 74.44
N ASN A 962 -258.01 -137.59 75.55
CA ASN A 962 -259.15 -138.34 76.07
C ASN A 962 -260.03 -137.63 77.14
N GLU A 963 -259.72 -136.40 77.58
CA GLU A 963 -260.38 -135.81 78.76
C GLU A 963 -260.71 -134.30 78.63
N ASN A 964 -261.56 -133.91 77.65
CA ASN A 964 -262.56 -132.80 77.77
C ASN A 964 -263.39 -132.52 76.48
N HIS A 965 -264.06 -133.52 75.87
CA HIS A 965 -265.12 -133.22 74.88
C HIS A 965 -266.32 -134.19 74.84
N PHE A 966 -267.02 -134.37 75.98
CA PHE A 966 -268.37 -134.98 75.98
C PHE A 966 -269.45 -134.17 76.72
N GLN A 967 -269.35 -132.85 76.63
CA GLN A 967 -270.50 -131.93 76.56
C GLN A 967 -270.13 -130.90 75.47
N ILE A 968 -270.77 -130.83 74.30
CA ILE A 968 -271.94 -131.55 73.78
C ILE A 968 -271.45 -132.61 72.78
N LYS A 969 -271.33 -133.88 73.18
CA LYS A 969 -272.38 -134.93 73.07
C LYS A 969 -272.90 -135.20 71.65
N LEU A 970 -272.98 -136.48 71.28
CA LEU A 970 -273.61 -137.01 70.05
C LEU A 970 -273.00 -136.41 68.76
N LYS A 971 -271.79 -136.80 68.32
CA LYS A 971 -271.36 -138.14 67.88
C LYS A 971 -269.81 -138.14 67.76
N THR A 972 -269.06 -139.22 67.98
CA THR A 972 -269.44 -140.60 68.36
C THR A 972 -268.33 -141.20 69.21
N CYS A 973 -268.69 -141.76 70.37
CA CYS A 973 -267.78 -142.64 71.11
C CYS A 973 -267.75 -144.02 70.41
N SER A 974 -266.71 -144.27 69.61
CA SER A 974 -266.34 -145.62 69.14
C SER A 974 -264.96 -145.50 68.49
N TRP A 975 -263.92 -146.06 69.12
CA TRP A 975 -263.30 -147.30 68.65
C TRP A 975 -262.30 -147.10 67.49
N SER A 976 -261.37 -148.02 67.25
CA SER A 976 -261.06 -149.21 68.07
C SER A 976 -259.67 -149.06 68.69
N PRO A 977 -259.46 -149.52 69.94
CA PRO A 977 -258.18 -150.09 70.29
C PRO A 977 -257.87 -151.18 69.24
N ASN A 978 -256.84 -150.95 68.42
CA ASN A 978 -256.30 -152.01 67.58
C ASN A 978 -254.84 -151.74 67.19
N ALA A 979 -253.95 -152.14 68.10
CA ALA A 979 -252.77 -152.91 67.74
C ALA A 979 -251.80 -152.22 66.71
N PRO A 980 -251.07 -152.90 65.79
CA PRO A 980 -249.62 -152.68 65.73
C PRO A 980 -249.03 -152.54 64.30
N ASN A 981 -247.70 -152.75 64.23
CA ASN A 981 -246.78 -152.70 63.06
C ASN A 981 -246.30 -151.30 62.66
#